data_AF-A0A5Q4BUW0-F1
#
_entry.id   AF-A0A5Q4BUW0-F1
#
_cell.length_a   1.000
_cell.length_b   1.000
_cell.length_c   1.000
_cell.angle_alpha   90.00
_cell.angle_beta   90.00
_cell.angle_gamma   90.00
#
_symmetry.space_group_name_H-M   'P 1'
#
loop_
_entity.id
_entity.type
_entity.pdbx_description
1 polymer ?
#
loop_
_entity_poly.entity_id
_entity_poly.type
_entity_poly.pdbx_seq_one_letter_code
_entity_poly.pdbx_strand_id
1 'polypeptide(L)'
;MSSDYSYDAEAQFYPFFILAISSIITLPLGYTLVFPSKDIEAKAPRIQSDYKPEHVDLIDKQRKAHQKKQRRIVRVIAVLVGLAVMAGMIYLIIHTKTVTQKIWNPYDILGISDSADEKTIKKVYKQLSRRLHPDKVRPDPAKNETIESLNDAYVEISKAYQALTDEEIRNNFIQYGHPDGKQSFSIGIALPQFMISDGNGKYVVLAYTLLLGVLLPYLVGSWWYGTQRMSKDGVLMESANNLFRAYDDNVDEGGVITALSSGKEFDAVLKGDKAESGLSKLESKLLANAEKAGLSQKDRQALEDLDSGVRRKALALLWSYLGRVDLEDSALDSAKYEVAPIAHALTRSFSAIAQAYGSTGPILAAYSTSQHLIQALPPKASPLLQLPHFTQDIVRQVEGGDSKVHVSLQQFMDLPDDLRRNMVVRNKLLSEDQYKSAVSVARQLPQLRVAKAFFKVTGERFIIPSSLVTLVVKGRIVPPGSENVPEINELDLEDIDPPEDDLEAYLGRKKKTVKGPDGQPIPVDDKPILPPLAHAPYFARDHAPKWYVFLTDSKQGKMAVPPFTFTQFDQPIFGEDGKPTFNMQTLKAQFAAPSQAGHYTFVMHVVCDSYVGFDTKMEVTLVVEEASKAAAMVAEDDISEPDEDSIAGQMQALKGGSVPGATKPRRKVEEDSDEESGTDDDVEDDTSETNTDTEDES
;
A
#
# COMPACT_ATOMS: atom_id res chain seq x y z
N MET A 1 41.92 8.09 -33.20
CA MET A 1 42.10 9.13 -32.16
C MET A 1 41.42 8.60 -30.92
N SER A 2 42.18 8.29 -29.86
CA SER A 2 41.55 8.26 -28.53
C SER A 2 41.16 9.69 -28.18
N SER A 3 39.93 9.88 -27.72
CA SER A 3 39.53 11.12 -27.07
C SER A 3 40.13 11.09 -25.66
N ASP A 4 41.35 11.57 -25.52
CA ASP A 4 42.02 11.60 -24.22
C ASP A 4 41.27 12.59 -23.30
N TYR A 5 40.55 12.03 -22.32
CA TYR A 5 39.75 12.82 -21.39
C TYR A 5 40.63 13.55 -20.38
N SER A 6 40.39 14.85 -20.19
CA SER A 6 41.01 15.63 -19.12
C SER A 6 40.19 15.54 -17.83
N TYR A 7 40.85 15.40 -16.69
CA TYR A 7 40.19 15.41 -15.36
C TYR A 7 40.30 16.78 -14.70
N ASP A 8 39.36 17.09 -13.82
CA ASP A 8 39.31 18.38 -13.13
C ASP A 8 40.38 18.46 -12.03
N ALA A 9 41.46 19.20 -12.32
CA ALA A 9 42.57 19.46 -11.41
C ALA A 9 42.28 20.60 -10.43
N GLU A 10 41.56 21.62 -10.90
CA GLU A 10 41.40 22.92 -10.23
C GLU A 10 40.08 23.05 -9.45
N ALA A 11 39.28 21.99 -9.43
CA ALA A 11 37.97 21.95 -8.78
C ALA A 11 36.96 22.94 -9.37
N GLN A 12 36.99 23.13 -10.69
CA GLN A 12 36.08 24.03 -11.41
C GLN A 12 34.74 23.37 -11.76
N PHE A 13 34.71 22.04 -11.96
CA PHE A 13 33.58 21.30 -12.52
C PHE A 13 33.03 20.24 -11.57
N TYR A 14 33.89 19.46 -10.90
CA TYR A 14 33.44 18.39 -10.00
C TYR A 14 32.56 18.87 -8.83
N PRO A 15 32.73 20.08 -8.26
CA PRO A 15 31.88 20.54 -7.17
C PRO A 15 30.43 20.74 -7.62
N PHE A 16 30.21 21.29 -8.82
CA PHE A 16 28.88 21.44 -9.41
C PHE A 16 28.24 20.08 -9.71
N PHE A 17 29.02 19.13 -10.24
CA PHE A 17 28.56 17.77 -10.51
C PHE A 17 28.12 17.03 -9.24
N ILE A 18 28.96 17.06 -8.18
CA ILE A 18 28.63 16.43 -6.90
C ILE A 18 27.45 17.15 -6.23
N LEU A 19 27.39 18.49 -6.29
CA LEU A 19 26.25 19.27 -5.79
C LEU A 19 24.93 18.88 -6.49
N ALA A 20 24.95 18.75 -7.82
CA ALA A 20 23.78 18.32 -8.59
C ALA A 20 23.30 16.92 -8.16
N ILE A 21 24.18 15.91 -8.17
CA ILE A 21 23.81 14.54 -7.77
C ILE A 21 23.33 14.47 -6.32
N SER A 22 24.05 15.12 -5.39
CA SER A 22 23.65 15.13 -3.98
C SER A 22 22.33 15.87 -3.75
N SER A 23 22.02 16.91 -4.52
CA SER A 23 20.70 17.59 -4.45
C SER A 23 19.55 16.70 -4.93
N ILE A 24 19.73 15.97 -6.05
CA ILE A 24 18.73 15.04 -6.63
C ILE A 24 18.39 13.91 -5.65
N ILE A 25 19.34 13.48 -4.82
CA ILE A 25 19.11 12.43 -3.81
C ILE A 25 18.59 13.03 -2.48
N THR A 26 19.23 14.10 -1.99
CA THR A 26 18.99 14.63 -0.64
C THR A 26 17.67 15.39 -0.54
N LEU A 27 17.28 16.16 -1.55
CA LEU A 27 16.05 16.97 -1.49
C LEU A 27 14.78 16.09 -1.47
N PRO A 28 14.60 15.09 -2.36
CA PRO A 28 13.46 14.17 -2.26
C PRO A 28 13.49 13.32 -0.99
N LEU A 29 14.67 12.88 -0.54
CA LEU A 29 14.78 12.12 0.71
C LEU A 29 14.38 12.96 1.92
N GLY A 30 14.79 14.23 1.96
CA GLY A 30 14.36 15.23 2.95
C GLY A 30 12.85 15.48 2.91
N TYR A 31 12.25 15.58 1.73
CA TYR A 31 10.80 15.64 1.55
C TYR A 31 10.11 14.45 2.23
N THR A 32 10.60 13.21 2.05
CA THR A 32 10.00 12.03 2.72
C THR A 32 10.13 11.99 4.25
N LEU A 33 10.93 12.87 4.87
CA LEU A 33 11.02 13.00 6.33
C LEU A 33 10.04 14.02 6.91
N VAL A 34 9.70 15.06 6.14
CA VAL A 34 8.81 16.15 6.57
C VAL A 34 7.35 15.79 6.35
N PHE A 35 7.03 15.10 5.26
CA PHE A 35 5.64 14.75 4.93
C PHE A 35 5.13 13.53 5.73
N PRO A 36 3.84 13.52 6.12
CA PRO A 36 3.26 12.47 6.95
C PRO A 36 3.32 11.08 6.30
N SER A 37 3.33 10.03 7.11
CA SER A 37 3.41 8.66 6.61
C SER A 37 2.18 8.27 5.78
N LYS A 38 2.39 7.34 4.84
CA LYS A 38 1.31 6.77 4.02
C LYS A 38 0.49 5.71 4.77
N ASP A 39 0.93 5.30 5.96
CA ASP A 39 0.34 4.22 6.75
C ASP A 39 -1.10 4.55 7.17
N ILE A 40 -2.03 3.61 6.95
CA ILE A 40 -3.45 3.74 7.31
C ILE A 40 -3.61 4.01 8.82
N GLU A 41 -2.87 3.25 9.64
CA GLU A 41 -2.81 3.35 11.10
C GLU A 41 -2.40 4.75 11.61
N ALA A 42 -1.72 5.56 10.78
CA ALA A 42 -1.28 6.91 11.12
C ALA A 42 -2.24 8.02 10.64
N LYS A 43 -3.21 7.71 9.79
CA LYS A 43 -4.19 8.64 9.22
C LYS A 43 -5.60 8.47 9.78
N ALA A 44 -5.94 7.26 10.25
CA ALA A 44 -7.23 6.96 10.83
C ALA A 44 -7.51 7.83 12.08
N PRO A 45 -8.76 8.32 12.27
CA PRO A 45 -9.14 9.04 13.48
C PRO A 45 -9.09 8.13 14.72
N ARG A 46 -9.13 8.71 15.92
CA ARG A 46 -9.17 7.95 17.19
C ARG A 46 -10.50 8.15 17.89
N ILE A 47 -11.05 7.06 18.43
CA ILE A 47 -12.18 7.10 19.37
C ILE A 47 -11.77 7.87 20.62
N GLN A 48 -12.62 8.79 21.07
CA GLN A 48 -12.38 9.59 22.27
C GLN A 48 -12.75 8.78 23.51
N SER A 49 -11.80 8.65 24.44
CA SER A 49 -11.98 7.91 25.69
C SER A 49 -10.96 8.38 26.73
N ASP A 50 -11.44 8.70 27.93
CA ASP A 50 -10.60 9.05 29.07
C ASP A 50 -10.10 7.82 29.84
N TYR A 51 -10.53 6.62 29.43
CA TYR A 51 -10.16 5.36 30.07
C TYR A 51 -8.67 5.05 29.92
N LYS A 52 -8.02 4.74 31.05
CA LYS A 52 -6.66 4.22 31.09
C LYS A 52 -6.68 2.85 31.76
N PRO A 53 -6.12 1.81 31.14
CA PRO A 53 -5.99 0.50 31.76
C PRO A 53 -4.93 0.53 32.85
N GLU A 54 -4.93 -0.50 33.70
CA GLU A 54 -3.79 -0.81 34.57
C GLU A 54 -2.52 -0.99 33.73
N HIS A 55 -1.36 -0.60 34.31
CA HIS A 55 -0.05 -0.66 33.66
C HIS A 55 0.07 0.10 32.32
N VAL A 56 -0.74 1.14 32.09
CA VAL A 56 -0.72 1.97 30.85
C VAL A 56 0.68 2.44 30.45
N ASP A 57 1.56 2.76 31.40
CA ASP A 57 2.95 3.18 31.13
C ASP A 57 3.78 2.10 30.44
N LEU A 58 3.54 0.82 30.75
CA LEU A 58 4.19 -0.31 30.08
C LEU A 58 3.66 -0.47 28.65
N ILE A 59 2.35 -0.38 28.46
CA ILE A 59 1.69 -0.50 27.16
C ILE A 59 2.15 0.63 26.22
N ASP A 60 2.16 1.89 26.70
CA ASP A 60 2.62 3.04 25.92
C ASP A 60 4.12 3.02 25.65
N LYS A 61 4.93 2.49 26.56
CA LYS A 61 6.36 2.26 26.33
C LYS A 61 6.57 1.27 25.18
N GLN A 62 5.82 0.17 25.13
CA GLN A 62 5.87 -0.79 24.01
C GLN A 62 5.36 -0.17 22.71
N ARG A 63 4.21 0.53 22.74
CA ARG A 63 3.65 1.26 21.57
C ARG A 63 4.66 2.23 20.96
N LYS A 64 5.33 3.03 21.80
CA LYS A 64 6.42 3.95 21.39
C LYS A 64 7.66 3.22 20.86
N ALA A 65 8.01 2.06 21.43
CA ALA A 65 9.14 1.24 20.95
C ALA A 65 8.88 0.69 19.54
N HIS A 66 7.68 0.18 19.27
CA HIS A 66 7.27 -0.27 17.93
C HIS A 66 7.33 0.87 16.90
N GLN A 67 6.78 2.06 17.22
CA GLN A 67 6.84 3.23 16.33
C GLN A 67 8.29 3.67 16.02
N LYS A 68 9.18 3.66 17.02
CA LYS A 68 10.61 4.03 16.83
C LYS A 68 11.40 3.06 15.93
N LYS A 69 10.99 1.79 15.84
CA LYS A 69 11.64 0.76 15.00
C LYS A 69 11.50 1.03 13.49
N GLN A 70 10.60 1.94 13.08
CA GLN A 70 10.29 2.28 11.70
C GLN A 70 11.34 3.19 11.01
N ARG A 71 12.59 2.72 10.87
CA ARG A 71 13.66 3.17 9.93
C ARG A 71 13.97 4.69 9.72
N ARG A 72 13.35 5.64 10.43
CA ARG A 72 13.57 7.09 10.22
C ARG A 72 15.01 7.51 10.50
N ILE A 73 15.67 6.91 11.51
CA ILE A 73 17.03 7.27 11.93
C ILE A 73 18.04 7.17 10.77
N VAL A 74 18.03 6.08 10.00
CA VAL A 74 18.97 5.90 8.87
C VAL A 74 18.72 6.96 7.78
N ARG A 75 17.45 7.29 7.50
CA ARG A 75 17.11 8.35 6.53
C ARG A 75 17.53 9.73 7.02
N VAL A 76 17.35 10.04 8.31
CA VAL A 76 17.80 11.30 8.93
C VAL A 76 19.32 11.42 8.83
N ILE A 77 20.09 10.38 9.16
CA ILE A 77 21.55 10.38 9.03
C ILE A 77 21.96 10.60 7.56
N ALA A 78 21.34 9.89 6.62
CA ALA A 78 21.62 10.06 5.19
C ALA A 78 21.35 11.49 4.69
N VAL A 79 20.24 12.12 5.12
CA VAL A 79 19.93 13.52 4.77
C VAL A 79 20.92 14.49 5.40
N LEU A 80 21.31 14.30 6.66
CA LEU A 80 22.31 15.14 7.32
C LEU A 80 23.68 15.07 6.63
N VAL A 81 24.11 13.87 6.24
CA VAL A 81 25.35 13.68 5.46
C VAL A 81 25.23 14.34 4.08
N GLY A 82 24.10 14.16 3.38
CA GLY A 82 23.84 14.82 2.10
C GLY A 82 23.88 16.34 2.17
N LEU A 83 23.25 16.94 3.20
CA LEU A 83 23.30 18.38 3.47
C LEU A 83 24.73 18.87 3.75
N ALA A 84 25.51 18.11 4.53
CA ALA A 84 26.91 18.46 4.82
C ALA A 84 27.79 18.41 3.55
N VAL A 85 27.59 17.40 2.68
CA VAL A 85 28.29 17.31 1.38
C VAL A 85 27.90 18.49 0.48
N MET A 86 26.61 18.82 0.36
CA MET A 86 26.16 19.98 -0.43
C MET A 86 26.76 21.30 0.11
N ALA A 87 26.76 21.51 1.42
CA ALA A 87 27.37 22.69 2.04
C ALA A 87 28.88 22.77 1.78
N GLY A 88 29.60 21.64 1.84
CA GLY A 88 31.02 21.55 1.48
C GLY A 88 31.29 21.88 0.01
N MET A 89 30.47 21.37 -0.91
CA MET A 89 30.60 21.68 -2.34
C MET A 89 30.27 23.15 -2.65
N ILE A 90 29.23 23.72 -2.01
CA ILE A 90 28.90 25.15 -2.13
C ILE A 90 30.04 26.02 -1.60
N TYR A 91 30.61 25.68 -0.43
CA TYR A 91 31.78 26.37 0.11
C TYR A 91 32.95 26.34 -0.88
N LEU A 92 33.21 25.19 -1.50
CA LEU A 92 34.30 25.03 -2.45
C LEU A 92 34.05 25.84 -3.74
N ILE A 93 32.82 25.82 -4.29
CA ILE A 93 32.41 26.67 -5.43
C ILE A 93 32.65 28.16 -5.16
N ILE A 94 32.38 28.64 -3.93
CA ILE A 94 32.56 30.05 -3.56
C ILE A 94 34.05 30.44 -3.43
N HIS A 95 34.92 29.49 -3.07
CA HIS A 95 36.35 29.77 -2.80
C HIS A 95 37.30 29.38 -3.95
N THR A 96 36.86 28.57 -4.92
CA THR A 96 37.63 28.28 -6.15
C THR A 96 37.64 29.48 -7.08
N LYS A 97 38.82 29.84 -7.60
CA LYS A 97 38.95 30.90 -8.62
C LYS A 97 38.44 30.38 -9.96
N THR A 98 37.48 31.08 -10.55
CA THR A 98 36.98 30.78 -11.90
C THR A 98 38.00 31.21 -12.95
N VAL A 99 38.63 30.28 -13.66
CA VAL A 99 39.38 30.58 -14.89
C VAL A 99 38.40 30.78 -16.03
N THR A 100 37.92 32.01 -16.20
CA THR A 100 37.12 32.39 -17.35
C THR A 100 38.01 32.33 -18.60
N GLN A 101 37.76 31.37 -19.49
CA GLN A 101 38.40 31.33 -20.80
C GLN A 101 38.08 32.63 -21.56
N LYS A 102 39.08 33.50 -21.70
CA LYS A 102 38.91 34.77 -22.43
C LYS A 102 38.80 34.45 -23.91
N ILE A 103 37.66 34.80 -24.51
CA ILE A 103 37.45 34.65 -25.96
C ILE A 103 38.57 35.40 -26.69
N TRP A 104 39.24 34.73 -27.62
CA TRP A 104 40.35 35.32 -28.37
C TRP A 104 39.81 36.42 -29.31
N ASN A 105 40.24 37.66 -29.10
CA ASN A 105 39.83 38.81 -29.90
C ASN A 105 41.07 39.57 -30.39
N PRO A 106 41.33 39.66 -31.71
CA PRO A 106 42.52 40.30 -32.24
C PRO A 106 42.54 41.82 -31.98
N TYR A 107 41.37 42.46 -31.91
CA TYR A 107 41.26 43.90 -31.65
C TYR A 107 41.64 44.24 -30.20
N ASP A 108 41.17 43.43 -29.22
CA ASP A 108 41.56 43.55 -27.81
C ASP A 108 43.06 43.29 -27.59
N ILE A 109 43.65 42.31 -28.28
CA ILE A 109 45.08 41.97 -28.19
C ILE A 109 45.96 43.12 -28.73
N LEU A 110 45.52 43.77 -29.81
CA LEU A 110 46.21 44.92 -30.39
C LEU A 110 45.85 46.26 -29.70
N GLY A 111 44.86 46.30 -28.81
CA GLY A 111 44.40 47.50 -28.11
C GLY A 111 43.75 48.53 -29.05
N ILE A 112 43.00 48.08 -30.05
CA ILE A 112 42.35 48.89 -31.08
C ILE A 112 40.84 48.62 -31.11
N SER A 113 40.07 49.50 -31.76
CA SER A 113 38.64 49.29 -31.98
C SER A 113 38.41 48.29 -33.13
N ASP A 114 37.34 47.50 -33.01
CA ASP A 114 36.80 46.60 -34.04
C ASP A 114 36.54 47.28 -35.40
N SER A 115 36.43 48.61 -35.43
CA SER A 115 36.24 49.42 -36.65
C SER A 115 37.54 50.06 -37.19
N ALA A 116 38.73 49.60 -36.76
CA ALA A 116 40.00 50.22 -37.13
C ALA A 116 40.43 49.88 -38.57
N ASP A 117 40.69 50.92 -39.38
CA ASP A 117 41.28 50.78 -40.72
C ASP A 117 42.60 49.99 -40.71
N GLU A 118 42.89 49.25 -41.80
CA GLU A 118 44.16 48.55 -42.01
C GLU A 118 45.41 49.42 -41.78
N LYS A 119 45.34 50.72 -42.13
CA LYS A 119 46.43 51.68 -41.92
C LYS A 119 46.73 51.85 -40.42
N THR A 120 45.70 51.82 -39.59
CA THR A 120 45.80 51.88 -38.12
C THR A 120 46.31 50.56 -37.57
N ILE A 121 45.78 49.42 -38.03
CA ILE A 121 46.25 48.07 -37.66
C ILE A 121 47.76 47.92 -37.93
N LYS A 122 48.20 48.24 -39.15
CA LYS A 122 49.63 48.20 -39.56
C LYS A 122 50.51 49.16 -38.76
N LYS A 123 50.00 50.33 -38.38
CA LYS A 123 50.71 51.32 -37.54
C LYS A 123 50.88 50.83 -36.10
N VAL A 124 49.82 50.34 -35.47
CA VAL A 124 49.82 49.86 -34.09
C VAL A 124 50.64 48.58 -33.96
N TYR A 125 50.49 47.61 -34.87
CA TYR A 125 51.35 46.43 -34.93
C TYR A 125 52.83 46.80 -35.04
N LYS A 126 53.20 47.72 -35.94
CA LYS A 126 54.60 48.18 -36.08
C LYS A 126 55.14 48.88 -34.82
N GLN A 127 54.27 49.50 -34.02
CA GLN A 127 54.64 50.12 -32.75
C GLN A 127 54.79 49.07 -31.63
N LEU A 128 53.85 48.13 -31.52
CA LEU A 128 53.86 47.04 -30.56
C LEU A 128 55.01 46.06 -30.82
N SER A 129 55.16 45.57 -32.05
CA SER A 129 56.26 44.68 -32.47
C SER A 129 57.63 45.30 -32.19
N ARG A 130 57.82 46.62 -32.38
CA ARG A 130 59.06 47.32 -32.01
C ARG A 130 59.31 47.41 -30.50
N ARG A 131 58.25 47.48 -29.71
CA ARG A 131 58.30 47.56 -28.24
C ARG A 131 58.48 46.19 -27.59
N LEU A 132 57.89 45.16 -28.17
CA LEU A 132 57.81 43.80 -27.64
C LEU A 132 58.72 42.80 -28.39
N HIS A 133 59.62 43.28 -29.25
CA HIS A 133 60.53 42.41 -30.01
C HIS A 133 61.42 41.57 -29.08
N PRO A 134 61.57 40.24 -29.31
CA PRO A 134 62.31 39.35 -28.41
C PRO A 134 63.74 39.82 -28.08
N ASP A 135 64.48 40.35 -29.07
CA ASP A 135 65.84 40.90 -28.83
C ASP A 135 65.91 42.20 -28.00
N LYS A 136 64.77 42.89 -27.77
CA LYS A 136 64.75 44.26 -27.19
C LYS A 136 64.06 44.35 -25.84
N VAL A 137 63.14 43.43 -25.53
CA VAL A 137 62.53 43.39 -24.21
C VAL A 137 63.48 42.71 -23.23
N ARG A 138 63.47 43.16 -21.98
CA ARG A 138 64.04 42.42 -20.85
C ARG A 138 62.93 42.24 -19.82
N PRO A 139 62.83 41.06 -19.18
CA PRO A 139 61.81 40.80 -18.17
C PRO A 139 61.93 41.83 -17.03
N ASP A 140 60.81 42.44 -16.67
CA ASP A 140 60.72 43.40 -15.57
C ASP A 140 60.45 42.65 -14.25
N PRO A 141 61.39 42.62 -13.28
CA PRO A 141 61.21 41.89 -12.02
C PRO A 141 60.02 42.41 -11.19
N ALA A 142 59.55 43.64 -11.44
CA ALA A 142 58.42 44.22 -10.73
C ALA A 142 57.05 43.70 -11.21
N LYS A 143 57.01 42.94 -12.32
CA LYS A 143 55.76 42.51 -12.96
C LYS A 143 55.58 40.99 -13.09
N ASN A 144 56.53 40.21 -12.61
CA ASN A 144 56.58 38.74 -12.81
C ASN A 144 56.56 38.32 -14.30
N GLU A 145 57.03 39.18 -15.22
CA GLU A 145 57.16 38.86 -16.65
C GLU A 145 58.35 37.89 -16.84
N THR A 146 58.10 36.68 -17.35
CA THR A 146 59.16 35.74 -17.78
C THR A 146 59.53 35.98 -19.24
N ILE A 147 60.72 35.54 -19.66
CA ILE A 147 61.15 35.59 -21.07
C ILE A 147 60.14 34.86 -21.98
N GLU A 148 59.58 33.74 -21.49
CA GLU A 148 58.51 32.99 -22.15
C GLU A 148 57.25 33.83 -22.33
N SER A 149 56.71 34.44 -21.26
CA SER A 149 55.51 35.27 -21.34
C SER A 149 55.64 36.48 -22.29
N LEU A 150 56.85 37.01 -22.46
CA LEU A 150 57.14 38.09 -23.39
C LEU A 150 57.21 37.62 -24.85
N ASN A 151 57.72 36.42 -25.08
CA ASN A 151 57.69 35.76 -26.38
C ASN A 151 56.24 35.41 -26.77
N ASP A 152 55.45 34.87 -25.83
CA ASP A 152 54.05 34.53 -26.06
C ASP A 152 53.22 35.77 -26.42
N ALA A 153 53.38 36.88 -25.68
CA ALA A 153 52.75 38.15 -26.00
C ALA A 153 53.14 38.68 -27.40
N TYR A 154 54.39 38.49 -27.84
CA TYR A 154 54.83 38.84 -29.19
C TYR A 154 54.19 37.94 -30.27
N VAL A 155 54.06 36.64 -29.98
CA VAL A 155 53.37 35.66 -30.84
C VAL A 155 51.88 36.00 -30.95
N GLU A 156 51.19 36.29 -29.85
CA GLU A 156 49.79 36.70 -29.85
C GLU A 156 49.54 37.97 -30.67
N ILE A 157 50.38 39.00 -30.51
CA ILE A 157 50.29 40.24 -31.30
C ILE A 157 50.55 39.98 -32.79
N SER A 158 51.44 39.04 -33.11
CA SER A 158 51.71 38.62 -34.50
C SER A 158 50.51 37.85 -35.10
N LYS A 159 49.92 36.91 -34.35
CA LYS A 159 48.70 36.19 -34.74
C LYS A 159 47.49 37.12 -34.87
N ALA A 160 47.34 38.09 -33.97
CA ALA A 160 46.27 39.09 -34.02
C ALA A 160 46.39 40.00 -35.25
N TYR A 161 47.61 40.42 -35.60
CA TYR A 161 47.86 41.15 -36.84
C TYR A 161 47.57 40.29 -38.08
N GLN A 162 47.99 39.03 -38.10
CA GLN A 162 47.73 38.08 -39.18
C GLN A 162 46.22 37.84 -39.38
N ALA A 163 45.46 37.59 -38.31
CA ALA A 163 44.00 37.39 -38.36
C ALA A 163 43.21 38.59 -38.92
N LEU A 164 43.81 39.78 -38.94
CA LEU A 164 43.20 40.99 -39.47
C LEU A 164 43.72 41.42 -40.85
N THR A 165 44.85 40.85 -41.31
CA THR A 165 45.50 41.28 -42.57
C THR A 165 45.73 40.18 -43.60
N ASP A 166 45.70 38.92 -43.19
CA ASP A 166 45.80 37.76 -44.07
C ASP A 166 44.39 37.20 -44.34
N GLU A 167 44.03 37.01 -45.62
CA GLU A 167 42.68 36.63 -46.02
C GLU A 167 42.30 35.20 -45.59
N GLU A 168 43.26 34.27 -45.58
CA GLU A 168 43.04 32.88 -45.17
C GLU A 168 42.86 32.79 -43.64
N ILE A 169 43.76 33.44 -42.89
CA ILE A 169 43.72 33.45 -41.42
C ILE A 169 42.51 34.25 -40.91
N ARG A 170 42.12 35.32 -41.61
CA ARG A 170 40.89 36.08 -41.32
C ARG A 170 39.63 35.26 -41.58
N ASN A 171 39.58 34.47 -42.65
CA ASN A 171 38.46 33.56 -42.90
C ASN A 171 38.38 32.46 -41.83
N ASN A 172 39.53 31.92 -41.40
CA ASN A 172 39.59 30.99 -40.25
C ASN A 172 39.07 31.63 -38.95
N PHE A 173 39.45 32.87 -38.65
CA PHE A 173 38.94 33.60 -37.49
C PHE A 173 37.43 33.87 -37.58
N ILE A 174 36.91 34.25 -38.75
CA ILE A 174 35.46 34.48 -38.97
C ILE A 174 34.67 33.17 -38.84
N GLN A 175 35.19 32.04 -39.34
CA GLN A 175 34.49 30.76 -39.36
C GLN A 175 34.59 29.97 -38.04
N TYR A 176 35.70 30.10 -37.30
CA TYR A 176 36.00 29.29 -36.12
C TYR A 176 36.29 30.09 -34.84
N GLY A 177 36.32 31.42 -34.90
CA GLY A 177 36.64 32.30 -33.76
C GLY A 177 38.12 32.36 -33.38
N HIS A 178 39.01 31.73 -34.15
CA HIS A 178 40.45 31.67 -33.85
C HIS A 178 41.30 31.64 -35.14
N PRO A 179 42.49 32.29 -35.19
CA PRO A 179 43.34 32.35 -36.39
C PRO A 179 43.82 30.98 -36.87
N ASP A 180 44.12 30.09 -35.93
CA ASP A 180 44.62 28.73 -36.21
C ASP A 180 43.50 27.78 -36.72
N GLY A 181 42.29 28.28 -36.98
CA GLY A 181 41.16 27.52 -37.51
C GLY A 181 40.40 26.70 -36.46
N LYS A 182 39.86 25.55 -36.88
CA LYS A 182 39.03 24.69 -36.03
C LYS A 182 39.83 24.13 -34.84
N GLN A 183 39.62 24.70 -33.66
CA GLN A 183 40.21 24.19 -32.42
C GLN A 183 39.72 22.77 -32.10
N SER A 184 40.60 21.97 -31.49
CA SER A 184 40.27 20.63 -31.01
C SER A 184 39.33 20.72 -29.79
N PHE A 185 38.21 20.01 -29.86
CA PHE A 185 37.28 19.93 -28.73
C PHE A 185 37.85 18.99 -27.66
N SER A 186 38.32 19.55 -26.55
CA SER A 186 38.76 18.77 -25.38
C SER A 186 37.55 18.39 -24.53
N ILE A 187 37.38 17.09 -24.27
CA ILE A 187 36.28 16.59 -23.42
C ILE A 187 36.81 16.42 -22.00
N GLY A 188 36.37 17.31 -21.11
CA GLY A 188 36.66 17.22 -19.68
C GLY A 188 35.67 16.33 -18.94
N ILE A 189 36.17 15.50 -18.02
CA ILE A 189 35.37 14.76 -17.06
C ILE A 189 35.36 15.54 -15.74
N ALA A 190 34.16 15.84 -15.23
CA ALA A 190 33.93 16.51 -13.94
C ALA A 190 34.19 15.61 -12.71
N LEU A 191 35.30 14.84 -12.75
CA LEU A 191 35.81 14.04 -11.64
C LEU A 191 37.18 14.59 -11.22
N PRO A 192 37.50 14.64 -9.91
CA PRO A 192 38.78 15.16 -9.45
C PRO A 192 39.97 14.35 -9.96
N GLN A 193 41.00 15.03 -10.48
CA GLN A 193 42.22 14.38 -10.98
C GLN A 193 42.95 13.55 -9.91
N PHE A 194 42.85 13.93 -8.63
CA PHE A 194 43.53 13.23 -7.52
C PHE A 194 43.07 11.77 -7.32
N MET A 195 41.92 11.36 -7.87
CA MET A 195 41.48 9.95 -7.80
C MET A 195 42.29 9.03 -8.72
N ILE A 196 42.86 9.59 -9.79
CA ILE A 196 43.47 8.86 -10.91
C ILE A 196 44.97 9.17 -11.03
N SER A 197 45.44 10.26 -10.43
CA SER A 197 46.87 10.60 -10.30
C SER A 197 47.70 9.47 -9.70
N ASP A 198 48.97 9.41 -10.11
CA ASP A 198 49.92 8.33 -9.75
C ASP A 198 49.92 8.02 -8.25
N GLY A 199 49.75 6.73 -7.94
CA GLY A 199 49.71 6.21 -6.58
C GLY A 199 48.31 6.13 -5.94
N ASN A 200 47.33 6.96 -6.34
CA ASN A 200 45.99 6.92 -5.76
C ASN A 200 45.05 5.92 -6.45
N GLY A 201 45.18 5.75 -7.77
CA GLY A 201 44.31 4.84 -8.54
C GLY A 201 44.26 3.41 -8.01
N LYS A 202 45.36 2.89 -7.44
CA LYS A 202 45.41 1.56 -6.82
C LYS A 202 44.47 1.43 -5.60
N TYR A 203 44.30 2.50 -4.82
CA TYR A 203 43.39 2.51 -3.67
C TYR A 203 41.93 2.63 -4.13
N VAL A 204 41.66 3.40 -5.19
CA VAL A 204 40.32 3.49 -5.81
C VAL A 204 39.90 2.15 -6.39
N VAL A 205 40.79 1.48 -7.12
CA VAL A 205 40.54 0.12 -7.65
C VAL A 205 40.33 -0.89 -6.51
N LEU A 206 41.15 -0.85 -5.45
CA LEU A 206 40.96 -1.73 -4.28
C LEU A 206 39.63 -1.46 -3.54
N ALA A 207 39.25 -0.20 -3.39
CA ALA A 207 37.96 0.17 -2.79
C ALA A 207 36.79 -0.32 -3.66
N TYR A 208 36.90 -0.19 -4.99
CA TYR A 208 35.91 -0.69 -5.94
C TYR A 208 35.81 -2.22 -5.93
N THR A 209 36.92 -2.96 -5.91
CA THR A 209 36.90 -4.43 -5.85
C THR A 209 36.40 -4.96 -4.51
N LEU A 210 36.65 -4.28 -3.39
CA LEU A 210 36.01 -4.61 -2.11
C LEU A 210 34.51 -4.27 -2.10
N LEU A 211 34.11 -3.14 -2.68
CA LEU A 211 32.71 -2.72 -2.76
C LEU A 211 31.88 -3.68 -3.63
N LEU A 212 32.38 -4.04 -4.81
CA LEU A 212 31.68 -4.92 -5.75
C LEU A 212 31.88 -6.41 -5.45
N GLY A 213 33.08 -6.83 -5.03
CA GLY A 213 33.43 -8.23 -4.79
C GLY A 213 33.09 -8.75 -3.38
N VAL A 214 32.95 -7.88 -2.38
CA VAL A 214 32.63 -8.27 -0.99
C VAL A 214 31.33 -7.62 -0.52
N LEU A 215 31.26 -6.29 -0.51
CA LEU A 215 30.13 -5.58 0.07
C LEU A 215 28.82 -5.83 -0.70
N LEU A 216 28.83 -5.80 -2.03
CA LEU A 216 27.65 -6.05 -2.85
C LEU A 216 27.13 -7.50 -2.68
N PRO A 217 27.92 -8.58 -2.83
CA PRO A 217 27.50 -9.95 -2.50
C PRO A 217 27.00 -10.10 -1.06
N TYR A 218 27.67 -9.46 -0.08
CA TYR A 218 27.23 -9.51 1.31
C TYR A 218 25.87 -8.82 1.52
N LEU A 219 25.65 -7.64 0.94
CA LEU A 219 24.40 -6.90 1.04
C LEU A 219 23.25 -7.62 0.31
N VAL A 220 23.51 -8.10 -0.93
CA VAL A 220 22.54 -8.86 -1.72
C VAL A 220 22.20 -10.18 -1.02
N GLY A 221 23.19 -10.92 -0.54
CA GLY A 221 22.97 -12.16 0.23
C GLY A 221 22.21 -11.91 1.54
N SER A 222 22.61 -10.89 2.31
CA SER A 222 21.92 -10.53 3.57
C SER A 222 20.48 -10.07 3.35
N TRP A 223 20.21 -9.36 2.25
CA TRP A 223 18.85 -8.99 1.85
C TRP A 223 18.06 -10.20 1.34
N TRP A 224 18.67 -11.05 0.51
CA TRP A 224 18.04 -12.24 -0.06
C TRP A 224 17.65 -13.23 1.03
N TYR A 225 18.59 -13.73 1.83
CA TYR A 225 18.29 -14.61 2.96
C TYR A 225 17.41 -13.91 4.01
N GLY A 226 17.59 -12.60 4.18
CA GLY A 226 16.77 -11.77 5.07
C GLY A 226 15.30 -11.65 4.64
N THR A 227 15.01 -11.82 3.34
CA THR A 227 13.68 -11.81 2.72
C THR A 227 13.12 -13.22 2.59
N GLN A 228 13.92 -14.19 2.14
CA GLN A 228 13.56 -15.61 1.98
C GLN A 228 13.09 -16.26 3.29
N ARG A 229 13.60 -15.81 4.44
CA ARG A 229 13.15 -16.27 5.76
C ARG A 229 11.78 -15.73 6.18
N MET A 230 11.20 -14.75 5.48
CA MET A 230 9.90 -14.15 5.80
C MET A 230 8.83 -14.69 4.85
N SER A 231 7.65 -15.01 5.36
CA SER A 231 6.49 -15.36 4.52
C SER A 231 5.85 -14.11 3.89
N LYS A 232 4.96 -14.32 2.91
CA LYS A 232 4.13 -13.27 2.30
C LYS A 232 3.29 -12.51 3.34
N ASP A 233 2.92 -13.17 4.44
CA ASP A 233 2.12 -12.59 5.52
C ASP A 233 2.94 -11.74 6.51
N GLY A 234 4.28 -11.72 6.34
CA GLY A 234 5.20 -10.93 7.15
C GLY A 234 5.70 -11.60 8.43
N VAL A 235 5.60 -12.93 8.52
CA VAL A 235 6.05 -13.74 9.68
C VAL A 235 7.25 -14.63 9.35
N LEU A 236 7.86 -15.23 10.37
CA LEU A 236 8.83 -16.31 10.29
C LEU A 236 8.40 -17.40 9.30
N MET A 237 9.19 -17.77 8.29
CA MET A 237 8.90 -18.96 7.46
C MET A 237 8.87 -20.24 8.32
N GLU A 238 9.76 -20.34 9.31
CA GLU A 238 9.74 -21.41 10.32
C GLU A 238 8.46 -21.35 11.19
N SER A 239 7.96 -20.14 11.46
CA SER A 239 6.72 -19.94 12.23
C SER A 239 5.49 -20.34 11.43
N ALA A 240 5.42 -19.97 10.15
CA ALA A 240 4.39 -20.45 9.23
C ALA A 240 4.40 -21.98 9.09
N ASN A 241 5.58 -22.61 9.02
CA ASN A 241 5.71 -24.07 9.02
C ASN A 241 5.23 -24.72 10.33
N ASN A 242 5.50 -24.09 11.49
CA ASN A 242 5.01 -24.58 12.78
C ASN A 242 3.48 -24.42 12.90
N LEU A 243 2.92 -23.29 12.45
CA LEU A 243 1.47 -23.07 12.38
C LEU A 243 0.79 -24.06 11.45
N PHE A 244 1.39 -24.36 10.30
CA PHE A 244 0.90 -25.35 9.34
C PHE A 244 0.86 -26.76 9.95
N ARG A 245 1.89 -27.15 10.72
CA ARG A 245 1.91 -28.42 11.46
C ARG A 245 0.95 -28.48 12.65
N ALA A 246 0.54 -27.33 13.17
CA ALA A 246 -0.39 -27.19 14.28
C ALA A 246 -1.85 -26.91 13.83
N TYR A 247 -2.10 -26.86 12.53
CA TYR A 247 -3.44 -26.74 11.96
C TYR A 247 -4.23 -28.05 12.13
N ASP A 248 -5.51 -27.91 12.49
CA ASP A 248 -6.49 -29.00 12.56
C ASP A 248 -7.84 -28.49 12.05
N ASP A 249 -8.61 -29.33 11.34
CA ASP A 249 -9.88 -28.94 10.73
C ASP A 249 -10.99 -28.62 11.74
N ASN A 250 -10.83 -29.05 13.01
CA ASN A 250 -11.77 -28.83 14.12
C ASN A 250 -11.17 -27.93 15.21
N VAL A 251 -10.15 -27.13 14.88
CA VAL A 251 -9.51 -26.20 15.82
C VAL A 251 -10.49 -25.13 16.30
N ASP A 252 -10.58 -24.96 17.63
CA ASP A 252 -11.31 -23.88 18.30
C ASP A 252 -10.36 -22.73 18.68
N GLU A 253 -10.86 -21.61 19.16
CA GLU A 253 -10.02 -20.43 19.45
C GLU A 253 -8.89 -20.72 20.46
N GLY A 254 -9.13 -21.56 21.47
CA GLY A 254 -8.09 -22.04 22.39
C GLY A 254 -7.00 -22.86 21.70
N GLY A 255 -7.41 -23.72 20.75
CA GLY A 255 -6.51 -24.42 19.84
C GLY A 255 -5.69 -23.46 18.95
N VAL A 256 -6.31 -22.41 18.41
CA VAL A 256 -5.60 -21.38 17.61
C VAL A 256 -4.59 -20.65 18.49
N ILE A 257 -4.94 -20.18 19.70
CA ILE A 257 -4.00 -19.55 20.65
C ILE A 257 -2.82 -20.49 20.95
N THR A 258 -3.10 -21.78 21.15
CA THR A 258 -2.08 -22.82 21.38
C THR A 258 -1.18 -23.03 20.16
N ALA A 259 -1.72 -22.99 18.93
CA ALA A 259 -0.94 -23.02 17.71
C ALA A 259 -0.07 -21.76 17.55
N LEU A 260 -0.62 -20.57 17.81
CA LEU A 260 0.09 -19.29 17.73
C LEU A 260 1.34 -19.26 18.63
N SER A 261 1.32 -19.88 19.81
CA SER A 261 2.48 -19.99 20.71
C SER A 261 3.74 -20.61 20.07
N SER A 262 3.60 -21.37 18.97
CA SER A 262 4.71 -22.03 18.26
C SER A 262 5.54 -21.10 17.36
N GLY A 263 5.17 -19.81 17.26
CA GLY A 263 5.88 -18.81 16.46
C GLY A 263 7.27 -18.48 17.00
N LYS A 264 8.23 -18.36 16.08
CA LYS A 264 9.66 -18.10 16.39
C LYS A 264 9.97 -16.63 16.71
N GLU A 265 9.02 -15.74 16.47
CA GLU A 265 9.09 -14.34 16.89
C GLU A 265 9.19 -14.20 18.42
N PHE A 266 8.63 -15.13 19.19
CA PHE A 266 8.76 -15.13 20.65
C PHE A 266 10.20 -15.34 21.11
N ASP A 267 11.02 -16.09 20.36
CA ASP A 267 12.47 -16.25 20.62
C ASP A 267 13.19 -14.89 20.53
N ALA A 268 12.63 -13.87 19.86
CA ALA A 268 13.21 -12.53 19.82
C ALA A 268 13.00 -11.73 21.12
N VAL A 269 11.91 -12.00 21.85
CA VAL A 269 11.49 -11.29 23.07
C VAL A 269 12.02 -12.01 24.32
N LEU A 270 11.85 -13.33 24.37
CA LEU A 270 12.14 -14.20 25.51
C LEU A 270 13.53 -14.86 25.41
N LYS A 271 14.54 -14.08 25.01
CA LYS A 271 15.93 -14.55 24.82
C LYS A 271 16.62 -14.99 26.11
N GLY A 272 17.34 -16.11 26.03
CA GLY A 272 18.18 -16.62 27.12
C GLY A 272 17.37 -16.86 28.39
N ASP A 273 17.90 -16.42 29.53
CA ASP A 273 17.29 -16.58 30.86
C ASP A 273 15.85 -16.05 30.95
N LYS A 274 15.42 -15.16 30.04
CA LYS A 274 14.02 -14.70 29.97
C LYS A 274 13.03 -15.80 29.63
N ALA A 275 13.45 -16.92 29.04
CA ALA A 275 12.58 -18.07 28.79
C ALA A 275 12.10 -18.72 30.09
N GLU A 276 12.99 -18.88 31.07
CA GLU A 276 12.71 -19.56 32.34
C GLU A 276 12.38 -18.60 33.49
N SER A 277 12.98 -17.41 33.50
CA SER A 277 12.84 -16.44 34.60
C SER A 277 11.38 -16.09 34.88
N GLY A 278 10.90 -16.39 36.09
CA GLY A 278 9.52 -16.10 36.51
C GLY A 278 8.44 -17.00 35.91
N LEU A 279 8.78 -18.08 35.17
CA LEU A 279 7.80 -19.00 34.57
C LEU A 279 6.88 -19.64 35.62
N SER A 280 7.44 -20.08 36.75
CA SER A 280 6.67 -20.66 37.87
C SER A 280 5.71 -19.66 38.54
N LYS A 281 6.10 -18.39 38.66
CA LYS A 281 5.24 -17.30 39.16
C LYS A 281 4.11 -17.00 38.17
N LEU A 282 4.42 -16.95 36.89
CA LEU A 282 3.46 -16.78 35.80
C LEU A 282 2.42 -17.91 35.80
N GLU A 283 2.84 -19.18 35.80
CA GLU A 283 1.93 -20.32 35.77
C GLU A 283 1.07 -20.42 37.04
N SER A 284 1.65 -20.21 38.23
CA SER A 284 0.85 -20.21 39.47
C SER A 284 -0.19 -19.08 39.52
N LYS A 285 0.16 -17.86 39.07
CA LYS A 285 -0.82 -16.75 38.94
C LYS A 285 -1.88 -17.04 37.87
N LEU A 286 -1.49 -17.62 36.73
CA LEU A 286 -2.41 -17.98 35.66
C LEU A 286 -3.40 -19.07 36.10
N LEU A 287 -2.91 -20.15 36.70
CA LEU A 287 -3.75 -21.27 37.17
C LEU A 287 -4.69 -20.83 38.30
N ALA A 288 -4.23 -19.97 39.21
CA ALA A 288 -5.09 -19.35 40.23
C ALA A 288 -6.19 -18.44 39.64
N ASN A 289 -6.02 -17.95 38.41
CA ASN A 289 -6.98 -17.12 37.68
C ASN A 289 -7.54 -17.81 36.42
N ALA A 290 -7.49 -19.15 36.35
CA ALA A 290 -7.74 -19.89 35.11
C ALA A 290 -9.17 -19.67 34.54
N GLU A 291 -10.16 -19.44 35.40
CA GLU A 291 -11.52 -19.08 34.99
C GLU A 291 -11.57 -17.68 34.34
N LYS A 292 -10.94 -16.69 34.96
CA LYS A 292 -10.83 -15.32 34.42
C LYS A 292 -10.09 -15.29 33.09
N ALA A 293 -9.09 -16.16 32.93
CA ALA A 293 -8.34 -16.34 31.71
C ALA A 293 -9.01 -17.25 30.67
N GLY A 294 -10.17 -17.85 30.98
CA GLY A 294 -10.93 -18.68 30.04
C GLY A 294 -10.28 -20.01 29.66
N LEU A 295 -9.32 -20.52 30.45
CA LEU A 295 -8.65 -21.79 30.15
C LEU A 295 -9.60 -22.96 30.39
N SER A 296 -9.95 -23.65 29.31
CA SER A 296 -10.60 -24.96 29.41
C SER A 296 -9.62 -26.01 29.96
N GLN A 297 -10.14 -27.18 30.32
CA GLN A 297 -9.30 -28.31 30.76
C GLN A 297 -8.32 -28.76 29.66
N LYS A 298 -8.75 -28.71 28.38
CA LYS A 298 -7.92 -28.99 27.20
C LYS A 298 -6.75 -28.01 27.09
N ASP A 299 -6.99 -26.72 27.33
CA ASP A 299 -5.94 -25.69 27.25
C ASP A 299 -4.93 -25.80 28.40
N ARG A 300 -5.36 -26.24 29.59
CA ARG A 300 -4.47 -26.51 30.73
C ARG A 300 -3.56 -27.70 30.44
N GLN A 301 -4.13 -28.81 29.95
CA GLN A 301 -3.35 -29.98 29.52
C GLN A 301 -2.35 -29.60 28.42
N ALA A 302 -2.78 -28.86 27.39
CA ALA A 302 -1.90 -28.38 26.33
C ALA A 302 -0.80 -27.40 26.79
N LEU A 303 -0.95 -26.75 27.95
CA LEU A 303 0.11 -25.96 28.58
C LEU A 303 1.05 -26.83 29.44
N GLU A 304 0.50 -27.80 30.16
CA GLU A 304 1.24 -28.73 31.01
C GLU A 304 2.13 -29.69 30.20
N ASP A 305 1.63 -30.16 29.05
CA ASP A 305 2.30 -31.07 28.09
C ASP A 305 3.49 -30.43 27.35
N LEU A 306 3.67 -29.10 27.44
CA LEU A 306 4.81 -28.42 26.83
C LEU A 306 6.05 -28.50 27.71
N ASP A 307 7.20 -28.77 27.10
CA ASP A 307 8.50 -28.61 27.76
C ASP A 307 8.72 -27.15 28.23
N SER A 308 9.49 -26.99 29.32
CA SER A 308 9.96 -25.69 29.79
C SER A 308 10.74 -24.95 28.69
N GLY A 309 10.40 -23.69 28.45
CA GLY A 309 11.04 -22.88 27.42
C GLY A 309 10.16 -21.77 26.88
N VAL A 310 10.63 -21.15 25.79
CA VAL A 310 10.00 -19.97 25.16
C VAL A 310 8.53 -20.23 24.80
N ARG A 311 8.19 -21.39 24.23
CA ARG A 311 6.81 -21.71 23.80
C ARG A 311 5.85 -21.78 24.97
N ARG A 312 6.18 -22.54 26.03
CA ARG A 312 5.36 -22.68 27.24
C ARG A 312 5.15 -21.32 27.91
N LYS A 313 6.22 -20.54 28.06
CA LYS A 313 6.14 -19.17 28.60
C LYS A 313 5.31 -18.23 27.72
N ALA A 314 5.46 -18.28 26.40
CA ALA A 314 4.66 -17.48 25.47
C ALA A 314 3.17 -17.84 25.57
N LEU A 315 2.81 -19.12 25.62
CA LEU A 315 1.44 -19.57 25.79
C LEU A 315 0.84 -19.08 27.13
N ALA A 316 1.57 -19.25 28.23
CA ALA A 316 1.12 -18.76 29.55
C ALA A 316 0.99 -17.22 29.61
N LEU A 317 1.87 -16.47 28.94
CA LEU A 317 1.76 -15.01 28.82
C LEU A 317 0.56 -14.60 27.96
N LEU A 318 0.28 -15.29 26.85
CA LEU A 318 -0.88 -15.01 25.99
C LEU A 318 -2.19 -15.24 26.73
N TRP A 319 -2.32 -16.37 27.42
CA TRP A 319 -3.48 -16.65 28.26
C TRP A 319 -3.65 -15.63 29.41
N SER A 320 -2.54 -15.23 30.06
CA SER A 320 -2.56 -14.18 31.09
C SER A 320 -2.96 -12.81 30.53
N TYR A 321 -2.58 -12.50 29.30
CA TYR A 321 -2.99 -11.29 28.58
C TYR A 321 -4.49 -11.29 28.29
N LEU A 322 -5.01 -12.37 27.68
CA LEU A 322 -6.43 -12.53 27.34
C LEU A 322 -7.32 -12.47 28.60
N GLY A 323 -6.88 -13.08 29.70
CA GLY A 323 -7.56 -13.01 31.00
C GLY A 323 -7.42 -11.70 31.76
N ARG A 324 -6.66 -10.72 31.25
CA ARG A 324 -6.30 -9.49 31.98
C ARG A 324 -5.81 -9.80 33.40
N VAL A 325 -4.96 -10.83 33.55
CA VAL A 325 -4.41 -11.28 34.83
C VAL A 325 -3.24 -10.37 35.19
N ASP A 326 -3.23 -9.80 36.40
CA ASP A 326 -2.07 -9.08 36.93
C ASP A 326 -1.03 -10.09 37.45
N LEU A 327 0.23 -9.92 37.04
CA LEU A 327 1.30 -10.86 37.38
C LEU A 327 2.11 -10.39 38.59
N GLU A 328 1.82 -9.19 39.11
CA GLU A 328 2.55 -8.54 40.21
C GLU A 328 4.06 -8.48 39.90
N ASP A 329 4.41 -8.29 38.63
CA ASP A 329 5.79 -8.33 38.14
C ASP A 329 5.96 -7.49 36.87
N SER A 330 6.51 -6.28 37.02
CA SER A 330 6.67 -5.35 35.90
C SER A 330 7.43 -5.94 34.71
N ALA A 331 8.32 -6.92 34.89
CA ALA A 331 9.03 -7.55 33.79
C ALA A 331 8.16 -8.58 33.05
N LEU A 332 7.37 -9.38 33.78
CA LEU A 332 6.41 -10.30 33.17
C LEU A 332 5.23 -9.55 32.54
N ASP A 333 4.71 -8.51 33.19
CA ASP A 333 3.64 -7.67 32.64
C ASP A 333 4.10 -6.92 31.39
N SER A 334 5.35 -6.39 31.37
CA SER A 334 5.92 -5.80 30.16
C SER A 334 6.07 -6.80 29.00
N ALA A 335 6.30 -8.09 29.30
CA ALA A 335 6.37 -9.16 28.29
C ALA A 335 4.97 -9.61 27.85
N LYS A 336 4.00 -9.66 28.76
CA LYS A 336 2.57 -9.97 28.51
C LYS A 336 1.97 -9.05 27.44
N TYR A 337 2.25 -7.75 27.51
CA TYR A 337 1.81 -6.80 26.48
C TYR A 337 2.64 -6.84 25.18
N GLU A 338 3.84 -7.43 25.18
CA GLU A 338 4.70 -7.57 23.98
C GLU A 338 4.35 -8.83 23.16
N VAL A 339 3.90 -9.91 23.81
CA VAL A 339 3.52 -11.14 23.09
C VAL A 339 2.22 -11.02 22.29
N ALA A 340 1.26 -10.20 22.74
CA ALA A 340 -0.05 -10.11 22.07
C ALA A 340 0.02 -9.54 20.64
N PRO A 341 0.75 -8.44 20.34
CA PRO A 341 0.96 -7.99 18.96
C PRO A 341 1.67 -9.01 18.06
N ILE A 342 2.51 -9.87 18.64
CA ILE A 342 3.19 -10.95 17.91
C ILE A 342 2.20 -12.06 17.55
N ALA A 343 1.38 -12.52 18.50
CA ALA A 343 0.32 -13.50 18.24
C ALA A 343 -0.69 -13.00 17.20
N HIS A 344 -1.11 -11.73 17.26
CA HIS A 344 -1.99 -11.15 16.24
C HIS A 344 -1.34 -11.10 14.85
N ALA A 345 -0.03 -10.85 14.75
CA ALA A 345 0.67 -10.95 13.47
C ALA A 345 0.67 -12.40 12.93
N LEU A 346 0.92 -13.38 13.80
CA LEU A 346 0.87 -14.81 13.47
C LEU A 346 -0.54 -15.29 13.06
N THR A 347 -1.59 -14.69 13.62
CA THR A 347 -3.00 -14.99 13.28
C THR A 347 -3.29 -14.78 11.80
N ARG A 348 -2.59 -13.86 11.12
CA ARG A 348 -2.74 -13.63 9.67
C ARG A 348 -2.25 -14.81 8.85
N SER A 349 -1.09 -15.38 9.22
CA SER A 349 -0.55 -16.55 8.52
C SER A 349 -1.35 -17.81 8.85
N PHE A 350 -1.82 -17.97 10.10
CA PHE A 350 -2.76 -19.04 10.45
C PHE A 350 -4.08 -18.93 9.67
N SER A 351 -4.65 -17.74 9.53
CA SER A 351 -5.85 -17.50 8.70
C SER A 351 -5.60 -17.82 7.23
N ALA A 352 -4.43 -17.46 6.67
CA ALA A 352 -4.06 -17.81 5.30
C ALA A 352 -3.95 -19.34 5.09
N ILE A 353 -3.38 -20.06 6.08
CA ILE A 353 -3.34 -21.54 6.08
C ILE A 353 -4.76 -22.11 6.13
N ALA A 354 -5.60 -21.64 7.05
CA ALA A 354 -6.99 -22.10 7.18
C ALA A 354 -7.83 -21.84 5.91
N GLN A 355 -7.62 -20.69 5.25
CA GLN A 355 -8.23 -20.38 3.95
C GLN A 355 -7.76 -21.32 2.84
N ALA A 356 -6.49 -21.75 2.84
CA ALA A 356 -5.97 -22.70 1.85
C ALA A 356 -6.56 -24.12 2.01
N TYR A 357 -6.86 -24.55 3.25
CA TYR A 357 -7.61 -25.78 3.52
C TYR A 357 -9.12 -25.62 3.27
N GLY A 358 -9.66 -24.41 3.44
CA GLY A 358 -11.05 -24.07 3.13
C GLY A 358 -12.09 -24.57 4.14
N SER A 359 -11.69 -25.04 5.33
CA SER A 359 -12.62 -25.41 6.40
C SER A 359 -13.18 -24.16 7.11
N THR A 360 -14.50 -24.07 7.27
CA THR A 360 -15.14 -22.85 7.81
C THR A 360 -14.83 -22.62 9.29
N GLY A 361 -14.75 -23.69 10.09
CA GLY A 361 -14.48 -23.61 11.53
C GLY A 361 -13.14 -22.93 11.84
N PRO A 362 -12.00 -23.44 11.33
CA PRO A 362 -10.68 -22.86 11.53
C PRO A 362 -10.56 -21.42 11.02
N ILE A 363 -11.23 -21.07 9.91
CA ILE A 363 -11.25 -19.70 9.38
C ILE A 363 -11.95 -18.75 10.36
N LEU A 364 -13.13 -19.12 10.86
CA LEU A 364 -13.86 -18.34 11.86
C LEU A 364 -13.10 -18.27 13.19
N ALA A 365 -12.51 -19.38 13.65
CA ALA A 365 -11.69 -19.43 14.86
C ALA A 365 -10.46 -18.50 14.76
N ALA A 366 -9.83 -18.40 13.57
CA ALA A 366 -8.73 -17.47 13.33
C ALA A 366 -9.17 -16.00 13.43
N TYR A 367 -10.29 -15.62 12.82
CA TYR A 367 -10.82 -14.25 12.93
C TYR A 367 -11.31 -13.91 14.35
N SER A 368 -12.03 -14.84 14.98
CA SER A 368 -12.42 -14.76 16.40
C SER A 368 -11.18 -14.53 17.27
N THR A 369 -10.12 -15.31 17.09
CA THR A 369 -8.85 -15.15 17.84
C THR A 369 -8.21 -13.77 17.61
N SER A 370 -8.31 -13.20 16.41
CA SER A 370 -7.87 -11.81 16.14
C SER A 370 -8.62 -10.79 16.99
N GLN A 371 -9.96 -10.89 17.04
CA GLN A 371 -10.80 -10.00 17.86
C GLN A 371 -10.42 -10.11 19.35
N HIS A 372 -10.29 -11.34 19.86
CA HIS A 372 -9.91 -11.61 21.25
C HIS A 372 -8.51 -11.07 21.60
N LEU A 373 -7.53 -11.18 20.70
CA LEU A 373 -6.19 -10.62 20.87
C LEU A 373 -6.18 -9.09 20.85
N ILE A 374 -6.97 -8.44 19.98
CA ILE A 374 -7.06 -6.98 19.92
C ILE A 374 -7.80 -6.42 21.15
N GLN A 375 -8.90 -7.04 21.55
CA GLN A 375 -9.72 -6.59 22.69
C GLN A 375 -9.19 -7.04 24.08
N ALA A 376 -8.15 -7.88 24.10
CA ALA A 376 -7.64 -8.54 25.30
C ALA A 376 -8.76 -9.26 26.08
N LEU A 377 -9.38 -10.24 25.44
CA LEU A 377 -10.51 -11.00 25.98
C LEU A 377 -10.26 -12.52 25.90
N PRO A 378 -10.68 -13.31 26.89
CA PRO A 378 -10.67 -14.77 26.77
C PRO A 378 -11.63 -15.23 25.66
N PRO A 379 -11.33 -16.32 24.94
CA PRO A 379 -12.31 -17.00 24.09
C PRO A 379 -13.62 -17.25 24.83
N LYS A 380 -14.74 -17.02 24.13
CA LYS A 380 -16.11 -17.22 24.65
C LYS A 380 -16.48 -16.28 25.81
N ALA A 381 -15.67 -15.26 26.14
CA ALA A 381 -16.05 -14.25 27.13
C ALA A 381 -17.13 -13.30 26.60
N SER A 382 -17.86 -12.64 27.50
CA SER A 382 -18.91 -11.69 27.12
C SER A 382 -18.37 -10.50 26.32
N PRO A 383 -18.99 -10.12 25.18
CA PRO A 383 -18.61 -8.95 24.40
C PRO A 383 -18.66 -7.62 25.18
N LEU A 384 -19.37 -7.57 26.31
CA LEU A 384 -19.48 -6.37 27.15
C LEU A 384 -18.15 -5.95 27.80
N LEU A 385 -17.19 -6.88 27.95
CA LEU A 385 -15.84 -6.59 28.48
C LEU A 385 -14.96 -5.72 27.55
N GLN A 386 -15.44 -5.42 26.34
CA GLN A 386 -14.84 -4.42 25.44
C GLN A 386 -15.05 -2.99 25.95
N LEU A 387 -16.09 -2.76 26.76
CA LEU A 387 -16.37 -1.43 27.31
C LEU A 387 -15.36 -1.05 28.40
N PRO A 388 -14.96 0.24 28.49
CA PRO A 388 -14.08 0.70 29.56
C PRO A 388 -14.78 0.51 30.92
N HIS A 389 -13.99 0.22 31.96
CA HIS A 389 -14.44 -0.07 33.32
C HIS A 389 -15.28 -1.35 33.52
N PHE A 390 -15.70 -2.06 32.47
CA PHE A 390 -16.44 -3.32 32.64
C PHE A 390 -15.52 -4.45 33.13
N THR A 391 -15.94 -5.14 34.19
CA THR A 391 -15.28 -6.29 34.81
C THR A 391 -16.17 -7.53 34.70
N GLN A 392 -15.61 -8.70 34.99
CA GLN A 392 -16.36 -9.97 34.98
C GLN A 392 -17.59 -9.94 35.91
N ASP A 393 -17.49 -9.26 37.05
CA ASP A 393 -18.57 -9.16 38.04
C ASP A 393 -19.70 -8.23 37.57
N ILE A 394 -19.36 -7.14 36.87
CA ILE A 394 -20.35 -6.27 36.21
C ILE A 394 -21.09 -7.06 35.13
N VAL A 395 -20.38 -7.83 34.32
CA VAL A 395 -20.97 -8.67 33.27
C VAL A 395 -21.91 -9.73 33.86
N ARG A 396 -21.47 -10.48 34.87
CA ARG A 396 -22.32 -11.43 35.60
C ARG A 396 -23.59 -10.78 36.16
N GLN A 397 -23.49 -9.55 36.66
CA GLN A 397 -24.65 -8.81 37.16
C GLN A 397 -25.65 -8.41 36.05
N VAL A 398 -25.15 -8.05 34.86
CA VAL A 398 -25.98 -7.72 33.69
C VAL A 398 -26.63 -8.97 33.08
N GLU A 399 -25.89 -10.08 33.01
CA GLU A 399 -26.33 -11.34 32.40
C GLU A 399 -27.16 -12.24 33.33
N GLY A 400 -27.33 -11.85 34.60
CA GLY A 400 -28.17 -12.55 35.57
C GLY A 400 -27.51 -13.75 36.26
N GLY A 401 -26.18 -13.76 36.36
CA GLY A 401 -25.37 -14.84 36.91
C GLY A 401 -24.44 -15.45 35.86
N ASP A 402 -24.09 -16.73 36.02
CA ASP A 402 -23.30 -17.49 35.04
C ASP A 402 -24.19 -18.01 33.89
N SER A 403 -24.77 -17.09 33.11
CA SER A 403 -25.50 -17.42 31.89
C SER A 403 -24.57 -18.09 30.87
N LYS A 404 -25.07 -19.11 30.15
CA LYS A 404 -24.38 -19.72 29.01
C LYS A 404 -24.51 -18.91 27.72
N VAL A 405 -25.39 -17.91 27.71
CA VAL A 405 -25.64 -17.01 26.57
C VAL A 405 -25.29 -15.61 27.03
N HIS A 406 -24.22 -15.06 26.47
CA HIS A 406 -23.76 -13.72 26.77
C HIS A 406 -24.63 -12.66 26.08
N VAL A 407 -24.86 -11.54 26.76
CA VAL A 407 -25.62 -10.42 26.22
C VAL A 407 -24.71 -9.65 25.26
N SER A 408 -25.18 -9.41 24.03
CA SER A 408 -24.39 -8.68 23.05
C SER A 408 -24.31 -7.19 23.41
N LEU A 409 -23.27 -6.49 22.94
CA LEU A 409 -23.15 -5.06 23.20
C LEU A 409 -24.33 -4.26 22.64
N GLN A 410 -24.87 -4.69 21.50
CA GLN A 410 -26.08 -4.10 20.91
C GLN A 410 -27.27 -4.32 21.84
N GLN A 411 -27.55 -5.56 22.26
CA GLN A 411 -28.66 -5.89 23.16
C GLN A 411 -28.59 -5.10 24.47
N PHE A 412 -27.40 -4.96 25.07
CA PHE A 412 -27.24 -4.13 26.27
C PHE A 412 -27.50 -2.65 25.98
N MET A 413 -27.01 -2.12 24.86
CA MET A 413 -27.15 -0.70 24.51
C MET A 413 -28.55 -0.33 23.99
N ASP A 414 -29.32 -1.29 23.48
CA ASP A 414 -30.70 -1.11 23.03
C ASP A 414 -31.71 -1.10 24.22
N LEU A 415 -31.28 -1.50 25.43
CA LEU A 415 -32.08 -1.35 26.64
C LEU A 415 -32.28 0.14 27.01
N PRO A 416 -33.46 0.51 27.56
CA PRO A 416 -33.71 1.81 28.16
C PRO A 416 -32.60 2.22 29.15
N ASP A 417 -32.16 3.46 29.05
CA ASP A 417 -30.99 3.97 29.78
C ASP A 417 -31.13 3.82 31.31
N ASP A 418 -32.34 4.03 31.85
CA ASP A 418 -32.65 3.80 33.28
C ASP A 418 -32.42 2.35 33.72
N LEU A 419 -32.75 1.38 32.86
CA LEU A 419 -32.55 -0.04 33.16
C LEU A 419 -31.06 -0.41 33.13
N ARG A 420 -30.31 0.10 32.15
CA ARG A 420 -28.85 -0.08 32.08
C ARG A 420 -28.17 0.49 33.33
N ARG A 421 -28.50 1.73 33.73
CA ARG A 421 -28.03 2.36 34.98
C ARG A 421 -28.38 1.53 36.21
N ASN A 422 -29.63 1.08 36.31
CA ASN A 422 -30.13 0.27 37.42
C ASN A 422 -29.37 -1.07 37.54
N MET A 423 -28.94 -1.68 36.44
CA MET A 423 -28.14 -2.91 36.43
C MET A 423 -26.70 -2.70 36.93
N VAL A 424 -26.00 -1.64 36.51
CA VAL A 424 -24.54 -1.49 36.74
C VAL A 424 -24.16 -0.46 37.82
N VAL A 425 -24.96 0.58 38.03
CA VAL A 425 -24.66 1.67 38.99
C VAL A 425 -25.26 1.39 40.37
N ARG A 426 -26.47 0.85 40.45
CA ARG A 426 -27.23 0.71 41.71
C ARG A 426 -26.51 -0.14 42.77
N ASN A 427 -25.84 -1.20 42.34
CA ASN A 427 -25.06 -2.09 43.22
C ASN A 427 -23.64 -1.55 43.49
N LYS A 428 -23.34 -0.30 43.12
CA LYS A 428 -22.02 0.37 43.22
C LYS A 428 -20.88 -0.35 42.48
N LEU A 429 -21.22 -1.12 41.44
CA LEU A 429 -20.21 -1.78 40.60
C LEU A 429 -19.53 -0.79 39.64
N LEU A 430 -20.28 0.21 39.15
CA LEU A 430 -19.77 1.38 38.44
C LEU A 430 -20.22 2.68 39.11
N SER A 431 -19.41 3.74 38.98
CA SER A 431 -19.85 5.11 39.21
C SER A 431 -20.59 5.68 37.99
N GLU A 432 -21.38 6.73 38.18
CA GLU A 432 -22.08 7.43 37.09
C GLU A 432 -21.12 7.92 35.99
N ASP A 433 -19.94 8.40 36.34
CA ASP A 433 -18.98 8.93 35.35
C ASP A 433 -18.27 7.81 34.59
N GLN A 434 -18.01 6.66 35.24
CA GLN A 434 -17.54 5.45 34.55
C GLN A 434 -18.61 4.89 33.59
N TYR A 435 -19.88 4.89 34.01
CA TYR A 435 -21.00 4.50 33.16
C TYR A 435 -21.13 5.42 31.92
N LYS A 436 -21.09 6.75 32.12
CA LYS A 436 -21.09 7.72 31.00
C LYS A 436 -19.91 7.50 30.05
N SER A 437 -18.71 7.25 30.59
CA SER A 437 -17.51 6.91 29.79
C SER A 437 -17.72 5.66 28.93
N ALA A 438 -18.27 4.59 29.51
CA ALA A 438 -18.59 3.35 28.80
C ALA A 438 -19.64 3.55 27.69
N VAL A 439 -20.74 4.25 27.98
CA VAL A 439 -21.79 4.58 27.00
C VAL A 439 -21.26 5.49 25.89
N SER A 440 -20.38 6.45 26.21
CA SER A 440 -19.74 7.34 25.25
C SER A 440 -18.84 6.59 24.27
N VAL A 441 -18.04 5.62 24.75
CA VAL A 441 -17.22 4.78 23.88
C VAL A 441 -18.09 3.86 23.01
N ALA A 442 -19.12 3.23 23.59
CA ALA A 442 -20.04 2.35 22.86
C ALA A 442 -20.67 3.05 21.64
N ARG A 443 -21.08 4.32 21.81
CA ARG A 443 -21.66 5.18 20.77
C ARG A 443 -20.71 5.61 19.65
N GLN A 444 -19.41 5.33 19.78
CA GLN A 444 -18.40 5.62 18.76
C GLN A 444 -17.91 4.36 18.02
N LEU A 445 -18.35 3.16 18.40
CA LEU A 445 -17.85 1.92 17.80
C LEU A 445 -18.43 1.70 16.39
N PRO A 446 -17.61 1.37 15.37
CA PRO A 446 -18.06 1.25 13.98
C PRO A 446 -18.73 -0.11 13.71
N GLN A 447 -19.95 -0.32 14.22
CA GLN A 447 -20.74 -1.50 13.91
C GLN A 447 -21.34 -1.39 12.49
N LEU A 448 -20.91 -2.24 11.56
CA LEU A 448 -21.52 -2.38 10.25
C LEU A 448 -22.78 -3.23 10.34
N ARG A 449 -23.96 -2.62 10.11
CA ARG A 449 -25.24 -3.34 9.99
C ARG A 449 -25.54 -3.53 8.50
N VAL A 450 -25.50 -4.77 8.02
CA VAL A 450 -25.88 -5.13 6.64
C VAL A 450 -27.38 -4.90 6.48
N ALA A 451 -27.77 -4.23 5.39
CA ALA A 451 -29.15 -3.93 5.03
C ALA A 451 -29.66 -4.84 3.89
N LYS A 452 -28.83 -5.07 2.87
CA LYS A 452 -29.13 -5.93 1.73
C LYS A 452 -27.83 -6.53 1.20
N ALA A 453 -27.84 -7.79 0.81
CA ALA A 453 -26.78 -8.37 0.00
C ALA A 453 -27.40 -9.09 -1.20
N PHE A 454 -26.82 -8.90 -2.37
CA PHE A 454 -27.32 -9.48 -3.61
C PHE A 454 -26.17 -9.72 -4.60
N PHE A 455 -26.43 -10.55 -5.59
CA PHE A 455 -25.51 -10.84 -6.68
C PHE A 455 -25.98 -10.12 -7.94
N LYS A 456 -25.03 -9.61 -8.74
CA LYS A 456 -25.29 -9.13 -10.10
C LYS A 456 -24.07 -9.33 -10.99
N VAL A 457 -24.27 -9.30 -12.29
CA VAL A 457 -23.21 -9.11 -13.29
C VAL A 457 -23.38 -7.69 -13.85
N THR A 458 -22.29 -6.95 -14.04
CA THR A 458 -22.36 -5.55 -14.52
C THR A 458 -22.73 -5.55 -16.00
N GLY A 459 -23.83 -4.88 -16.37
CA GLY A 459 -24.35 -4.85 -17.74
C GLY A 459 -25.22 -6.06 -18.14
N GLU A 460 -25.43 -7.05 -17.26
CA GLU A 460 -26.31 -8.20 -17.52
C GLU A 460 -27.43 -8.29 -16.47
N ARG A 461 -28.68 -8.45 -16.92
CA ARG A 461 -29.85 -8.60 -16.02
C ARG A 461 -29.85 -9.93 -15.24
N PHE A 462 -29.23 -10.96 -15.80
CA PHE A 462 -29.22 -12.33 -15.27
C PHE A 462 -27.78 -12.81 -15.10
N ILE A 463 -27.57 -13.77 -14.20
CA ILE A 463 -26.24 -14.34 -13.96
C ILE A 463 -26.17 -15.67 -14.71
N ILE A 464 -25.36 -15.72 -15.77
CA ILE A 464 -25.14 -16.93 -16.57
C ILE A 464 -23.97 -17.78 -16.03
N PRO A 465 -23.84 -19.07 -16.39
CA PRO A 465 -22.79 -19.93 -15.86
C PRO A 465 -21.40 -19.45 -16.26
N SER A 466 -20.43 -19.57 -15.35
CA SER A 466 -19.04 -19.10 -15.53
C SER A 466 -18.86 -17.59 -15.79
N SER A 467 -19.89 -16.76 -15.62
CA SER A 467 -19.78 -15.29 -15.65
C SER A 467 -18.99 -14.73 -14.46
N LEU A 468 -18.52 -13.48 -14.56
CA LEU A 468 -17.88 -12.77 -13.45
C LEU A 468 -18.95 -12.06 -12.59
N VAL A 469 -19.43 -12.75 -11.56
CA VAL A 469 -20.46 -12.23 -10.66
C VAL A 469 -19.87 -11.32 -9.58
N THR A 470 -20.56 -10.21 -9.33
CA THR A 470 -20.29 -9.29 -8.21
C THR A 470 -21.28 -9.55 -7.08
N LEU A 471 -20.78 -9.93 -5.91
CA LEU A 471 -21.50 -9.80 -4.64
C LEU A 471 -21.46 -8.33 -4.22
N VAL A 472 -22.64 -7.73 -4.06
CA VAL A 472 -22.83 -6.37 -3.55
C VAL A 472 -23.42 -6.47 -2.16
N VAL A 473 -22.71 -5.95 -1.15
CA VAL A 473 -23.18 -5.84 0.23
C VAL A 473 -23.41 -4.38 0.57
N LYS A 474 -24.67 -4.03 0.82
CA LYS A 474 -25.12 -2.70 1.28
C LYS A 474 -25.27 -2.72 2.79
N GLY A 475 -24.66 -1.77 3.49
CA GLY A 475 -24.75 -1.68 4.94
C GLY A 475 -24.45 -0.28 5.47
N ARG A 476 -24.90 0.01 6.70
CA ARG A 476 -24.71 1.30 7.37
C ARG A 476 -23.84 1.11 8.61
N ILE A 477 -22.95 2.06 8.90
CA ILE A 477 -22.30 2.12 10.21
C ILE A 477 -23.30 2.71 11.21
N VAL A 478 -23.73 1.89 12.17
CA VAL A 478 -24.74 2.26 13.19
C VAL A 478 -24.19 1.87 14.56
N PRO A 479 -23.48 2.78 15.26
CA PRO A 479 -22.91 2.47 16.57
C PRO A 479 -23.95 2.01 17.60
N PRO A 480 -23.60 1.06 18.51
CA PRO A 480 -24.48 0.62 19.58
C PRO A 480 -25.05 1.77 20.41
N GLY A 481 -26.38 1.76 20.64
CA GLY A 481 -27.06 2.81 21.40
C GLY A 481 -27.13 4.18 20.69
N SER A 482 -27.06 4.19 19.36
CA SER A 482 -27.44 5.33 18.52
C SER A 482 -28.93 5.63 18.64
N GLU A 483 -29.29 6.89 18.79
CA GLU A 483 -30.67 7.39 18.82
C GLU A 483 -31.06 7.97 17.47
N ASN A 484 -32.35 7.96 17.12
CA ASN A 484 -32.92 8.56 15.90
C ASN A 484 -32.24 8.10 14.59
N VAL A 485 -31.91 6.81 14.48
CA VAL A 485 -31.36 6.22 13.26
C VAL A 485 -32.39 6.35 12.13
N PRO A 486 -32.07 7.00 11.00
CA PRO A 486 -33.02 7.16 9.89
C PRO A 486 -33.48 5.82 9.33
N GLU A 487 -34.70 5.78 8.80
CA GLU A 487 -35.15 4.64 7.98
C GLU A 487 -34.28 4.50 6.72
N ILE A 488 -34.33 3.32 6.09
CA ILE A 488 -33.53 3.03 4.91
C ILE A 488 -34.31 3.51 3.68
N ASN A 489 -33.71 4.41 2.91
CA ASN A 489 -34.22 4.73 1.58
C ASN A 489 -33.93 3.55 0.63
N GLU A 490 -34.96 3.04 -0.05
CA GLU A 490 -34.82 1.87 -0.92
C GLU A 490 -33.85 2.13 -2.08
N LEU A 491 -33.79 3.36 -2.59
CA LEU A 491 -32.86 3.78 -3.65
C LEU A 491 -31.38 3.62 -3.25
N ASP A 492 -31.04 3.73 -1.96
CA ASP A 492 -29.65 3.56 -1.49
C ASP A 492 -29.21 2.08 -1.51
N LEU A 493 -30.18 1.16 -1.50
CA LEU A 493 -29.95 -0.29 -1.57
C LEU A 493 -29.70 -0.77 -2.99
N GLU A 494 -29.97 0.04 -4.00
CA GLU A 494 -29.68 -0.24 -5.39
C GLU A 494 -28.20 0.02 -5.70
N ASP A 495 -27.66 -0.73 -6.64
CA ASP A 495 -26.31 -0.50 -7.18
C ASP A 495 -26.44 -0.38 -8.69
N ILE A 496 -26.82 0.82 -9.13
CA ILE A 496 -27.05 1.15 -10.54
C ILE A 496 -25.73 1.05 -11.30
N ASP A 497 -25.75 0.41 -12.47
CA ASP A 497 -24.57 0.32 -13.32
C ASP A 497 -24.25 1.67 -14.00
N PRO A 498 -22.98 1.95 -14.32
CA PRO A 498 -22.62 3.12 -15.12
C PRO A 498 -23.30 3.07 -16.50
N PRO A 499 -23.52 4.22 -17.16
CA PRO A 499 -23.95 4.23 -18.57
C PRO A 499 -22.92 3.51 -19.45
N GLU A 500 -23.38 2.74 -20.44
CA GLU A 500 -22.51 1.87 -21.28
C GLU A 500 -21.34 2.62 -21.94
N ASP A 501 -21.55 3.89 -22.33
CA ASP A 501 -20.52 4.76 -22.90
C ASP A 501 -19.39 5.15 -21.92
N ASP A 502 -19.58 4.96 -20.61
CA ASP A 502 -18.70 5.42 -19.53
C ASP A 502 -17.59 4.40 -19.19
N LEU A 503 -16.78 4.07 -20.19
CA LEU A 503 -15.69 3.07 -20.08
C LEU A 503 -14.75 3.33 -18.89
N GLU A 504 -14.53 4.57 -18.46
CA GLU A 504 -13.73 4.87 -17.27
C GLU A 504 -14.39 4.41 -15.97
N ALA A 505 -15.72 4.46 -15.88
CA ALA A 505 -16.47 3.94 -14.74
C ALA A 505 -16.48 2.40 -14.73
N TYR A 506 -16.67 1.76 -15.89
CA TYR A 506 -16.54 0.30 -16.04
C TYR A 506 -15.14 -0.20 -15.65
N LEU A 507 -14.09 0.52 -16.04
CA LEU A 507 -12.70 0.21 -15.66
C LEU A 507 -12.35 0.58 -14.20
N GLY A 508 -13.29 1.14 -13.43
CA GLY A 508 -13.07 1.57 -12.04
C GLY A 508 -12.07 2.73 -11.89
N ARG A 509 -11.86 3.52 -12.95
CA ARG A 509 -10.89 4.63 -13.02
C ARG A 509 -11.51 6.01 -12.83
N LYS A 510 -12.84 6.12 -12.98
CA LYS A 510 -13.57 7.37 -12.81
C LYS A 510 -13.56 7.83 -11.35
N LYS A 511 -13.15 9.08 -11.12
CA LYS A 511 -13.15 9.71 -9.78
C LYS A 511 -14.57 9.93 -9.28
N LYS A 512 -14.77 9.86 -7.97
CA LYS A 512 -16.10 10.12 -7.38
C LYS A 512 -16.49 11.58 -7.55
N THR A 513 -17.65 11.81 -8.16
CA THR A 513 -18.28 13.13 -8.26
C THR A 513 -19.55 13.19 -7.42
N VAL A 514 -19.70 14.22 -6.61
CA VAL A 514 -20.96 14.50 -5.88
C VAL A 514 -21.66 15.66 -6.58
N LYS A 515 -22.98 15.54 -6.79
CA LYS A 515 -23.77 16.66 -7.31
C LYS A 515 -23.83 17.77 -6.25
N GLY A 516 -23.33 18.95 -6.60
CA GLY A 516 -23.47 20.14 -5.77
C GLY A 516 -24.93 20.62 -5.68
N PRO A 517 -25.21 21.65 -4.86
CA PRO A 517 -26.55 22.26 -4.76
C PRO A 517 -27.11 22.71 -6.12
N ASP A 518 -26.23 23.11 -7.03
CA ASP A 518 -26.56 23.57 -8.39
C ASP A 518 -26.64 22.43 -9.43
N GLY A 519 -26.65 21.17 -8.99
CA GLY A 519 -26.72 19.97 -9.83
C GLY A 519 -25.44 19.60 -10.59
N GLN A 520 -24.42 20.46 -10.60
CA GLN A 520 -23.13 20.19 -11.26
C GLN A 520 -22.30 19.14 -10.52
N PRO A 521 -21.59 18.24 -11.23
CA PRO A 521 -20.73 17.24 -10.62
C PRO A 521 -19.43 17.88 -10.09
N ILE A 522 -19.31 17.99 -8.78
CA ILE A 522 -18.09 18.42 -8.10
C ILE A 522 -17.18 17.19 -7.94
N PRO A 523 -15.94 17.19 -8.47
CA PRO A 523 -14.99 16.12 -8.20
C PRO A 523 -14.63 16.15 -6.71
N VAL A 524 -14.97 15.07 -6.01
CA VAL A 524 -14.59 14.92 -4.60
C VAL A 524 -13.13 14.48 -4.55
N ASP A 525 -12.35 15.06 -3.65
CA ASP A 525 -11.03 14.56 -3.30
C ASP A 525 -11.16 13.07 -2.91
N ASP A 526 -10.55 12.15 -3.66
CA ASP A 526 -10.51 10.70 -3.37
C ASP A 526 -9.64 10.39 -2.13
N LYS A 527 -9.87 11.11 -1.02
CA LYS A 527 -9.30 10.82 0.29
C LYS A 527 -9.97 9.55 0.81
N PRO A 528 -9.21 8.47 1.06
CA PRO A 528 -9.78 7.21 1.51
C PRO A 528 -10.45 7.42 2.87
N ILE A 529 -11.72 7.06 2.97
CA ILE A 529 -12.51 7.25 4.18
C ILE A 529 -12.22 6.07 5.10
N LEU A 530 -11.40 6.34 6.12
CA LEU A 530 -10.93 5.33 7.05
C LEU A 530 -11.87 5.19 8.25
N PRO A 531 -12.08 3.97 8.78
CA PRO A 531 -12.64 3.81 10.11
C PRO A 531 -11.74 4.48 11.16
N PRO A 532 -12.28 4.84 12.35
CA PRO A 532 -11.43 5.13 13.48
C PRO A 532 -10.61 3.89 13.87
N LEU A 533 -9.43 4.12 14.46
CA LEU A 533 -8.62 3.07 15.07
C LEU A 533 -9.44 2.29 16.11
N ALA A 534 -9.15 0.99 16.24
CA ALA A 534 -9.79 0.13 17.22
C ALA A 534 -9.60 0.71 18.64
N HIS A 535 -10.70 0.85 19.39
CA HIS A 535 -10.62 1.10 20.83
C HIS A 535 -10.19 -0.22 21.47
N ALA A 536 -8.89 -0.28 21.75
CA ALA A 536 -8.18 -1.47 22.23
C ALA A 536 -7.12 -1.05 23.26
N PRO A 537 -7.53 -0.57 24.45
CA PRO A 537 -6.61 0.09 25.40
C PRO A 537 -5.46 -0.80 25.87
N TYR A 538 -5.70 -2.12 25.96
CA TYR A 538 -4.72 -3.13 26.38
C TYR A 538 -3.73 -3.54 25.27
N PHE A 539 -4.03 -3.25 24.01
CA PHE A 539 -3.22 -3.69 22.88
C PHE A 539 -2.05 -2.72 22.63
N ALA A 540 -0.82 -3.22 22.70
CA ALA A 540 0.41 -2.42 22.62
C ALA A 540 0.74 -1.87 21.20
N ARG A 541 -0.21 -1.89 20.27
CA ARG A 541 -0.08 -1.39 18.91
C ARG A 541 -1.37 -0.70 18.47
N ASP A 542 -1.26 0.38 17.70
CA ASP A 542 -2.41 0.95 16.99
C ASP A 542 -2.84 0.00 15.84
N HIS A 543 -4.14 -0.26 15.70
CA HIS A 543 -4.69 -1.11 14.63
C HIS A 543 -5.93 -0.46 14.01
N ALA A 544 -5.99 -0.47 12.68
CA ALA A 544 -7.13 0.02 11.91
C ALA A 544 -8.06 -1.16 11.60
N PRO A 545 -9.35 -1.12 12.01
CA PRO A 545 -10.28 -2.22 11.82
C PRO A 545 -10.45 -2.63 10.36
N LYS A 546 -10.70 -3.93 10.15
CA LYS A 546 -10.95 -4.51 8.83
C LYS A 546 -12.20 -5.36 8.85
N TRP A 547 -12.87 -5.42 7.71
CA TRP A 547 -14.03 -6.28 7.46
C TRP A 547 -13.67 -7.31 6.41
N TYR A 548 -13.92 -8.58 6.74
CA TYR A 548 -13.73 -9.73 5.88
C TYR A 548 -15.09 -10.23 5.42
N VAL A 549 -15.34 -10.21 4.11
CA VAL A 549 -16.58 -10.74 3.51
C VAL A 549 -16.26 -12.00 2.73
N PHE A 550 -16.87 -13.13 3.10
CA PHE A 550 -16.68 -14.41 2.43
C PHE A 550 -17.96 -15.25 2.42
N LEU A 551 -18.01 -16.24 1.53
CA LEU A 551 -19.14 -17.15 1.36
C LEU A 551 -18.73 -18.58 1.72
N THR A 552 -19.59 -19.28 2.45
CA THR A 552 -19.41 -20.69 2.83
C THR A 552 -20.63 -21.51 2.45
N ASP A 553 -20.44 -22.76 2.03
CA ASP A 553 -21.49 -23.76 1.90
C ASP A 553 -21.83 -24.33 3.29
N SER A 554 -23.08 -24.12 3.73
CA SER A 554 -23.58 -24.57 5.03
C SER A 554 -23.74 -26.09 5.14
N LYS A 555 -23.91 -26.80 4.01
CA LYS A 555 -24.06 -28.27 3.95
C LYS A 555 -22.72 -28.96 4.04
N GLN A 556 -21.68 -28.38 3.41
CA GLN A 556 -20.33 -28.95 3.39
C GLN A 556 -19.43 -28.44 4.52
N GLY A 557 -19.78 -27.32 5.17
CA GLY A 557 -18.91 -26.66 6.15
C GLY A 557 -17.65 -26.05 5.53
N LYS A 558 -17.63 -25.83 4.22
CA LYS A 558 -16.47 -25.35 3.46
C LYS A 558 -16.66 -23.93 2.94
N MET A 559 -15.56 -23.20 2.83
CA MET A 559 -15.48 -21.92 2.13
C MET A 559 -15.71 -22.14 0.63
N ALA A 560 -16.67 -21.41 0.08
CA ALA A 560 -16.99 -21.42 -1.35
C ALA A 560 -16.30 -20.28 -2.10
N VAL A 561 -16.21 -19.10 -1.47
CA VAL A 561 -15.54 -17.92 -2.03
C VAL A 561 -14.59 -17.34 -0.98
N PRO A 562 -13.31 -17.08 -1.31
CA PRO A 562 -12.32 -16.56 -0.37
C PRO A 562 -12.65 -15.14 0.13
N PRO A 563 -12.07 -14.72 1.27
CA PRO A 563 -12.42 -13.46 1.91
C PRO A 563 -11.86 -12.22 1.23
N PHE A 564 -12.77 -11.32 0.86
CA PHE A 564 -12.45 -9.97 0.43
C PHE A 564 -12.25 -9.08 1.66
N THR A 565 -11.13 -8.36 1.70
CA THR A 565 -10.75 -7.52 2.85
C THR A 565 -11.03 -6.05 2.56
N PHE A 566 -11.98 -5.47 3.29
CA PHE A 566 -12.31 -4.04 3.22
C PHE A 566 -11.67 -3.30 4.41
N THR A 567 -11.05 -2.16 4.12
CA THR A 567 -10.33 -1.32 5.11
C THR A 567 -10.70 0.16 5.03
N GLN A 568 -11.62 0.49 4.11
CA GLN A 568 -12.03 1.84 3.73
C GLN A 568 -13.50 1.82 3.33
N PHE A 569 -14.15 2.97 3.39
CA PHE A 569 -15.56 3.15 3.11
C PHE A 569 -15.80 4.12 1.95
N ASP A 570 -17.00 4.06 1.37
CA ASP A 570 -17.34 4.83 0.19
C ASP A 570 -17.76 6.26 0.48
N GLN A 571 -18.41 6.46 1.64
CA GLN A 571 -18.96 7.73 2.11
C GLN A 571 -18.60 7.95 3.59
N PRO A 572 -18.54 9.19 4.10
CA PRO A 572 -18.15 9.48 5.47
C PRO A 572 -19.01 8.72 6.47
N ILE A 573 -18.39 8.01 7.42
CA ILE A 573 -19.08 7.20 8.44
C ILE A 573 -19.42 7.98 9.72
N PHE A 574 -18.63 9.02 10.00
CA PHE A 574 -18.84 10.00 11.07
C PHE A 574 -18.71 11.41 10.47
N GLY A 575 -19.49 12.36 10.98
CA GLY A 575 -19.37 13.78 10.64
C GLY A 575 -18.19 14.45 11.35
N GLU A 576 -17.91 15.70 11.01
CA GLU A 576 -16.87 16.51 11.67
C GLU A 576 -17.15 16.74 13.17
N ASP A 577 -18.42 16.66 13.57
CA ASP A 577 -18.87 16.73 14.97
C ASP A 577 -18.78 15.37 15.71
N GLY A 578 -18.24 14.34 15.06
CA GLY A 578 -18.09 12.99 15.61
C GLY A 578 -19.36 12.14 15.67
N LYS A 579 -20.51 12.65 15.18
CA LYS A 579 -21.75 11.85 15.15
C LYS A 579 -21.77 10.88 13.96
N PRO A 580 -22.40 9.71 14.08
CA PRO A 580 -22.58 8.81 12.95
C PRO A 580 -23.46 9.47 11.87
N THR A 581 -23.05 9.32 10.61
CA THR A 581 -23.80 9.86 9.46
C THR A 581 -24.93 8.93 9.00
N PHE A 582 -24.82 7.64 9.33
CA PHE A 582 -25.65 6.54 8.80
C PHE A 582 -25.64 6.42 7.27
N ASN A 583 -24.64 6.98 6.59
CA ASN A 583 -24.48 6.87 5.14
C ASN A 583 -24.40 5.40 4.69
N MET A 584 -25.08 5.07 3.58
CA MET A 584 -25.06 3.73 2.99
C MET A 584 -23.69 3.44 2.37
N GLN A 585 -23.05 2.38 2.84
CA GLN A 585 -21.77 1.87 2.33
C GLN A 585 -22.03 0.71 1.38
N THR A 586 -21.25 0.65 0.31
CA THR A 586 -21.33 -0.44 -0.67
C THR A 586 -20.00 -1.19 -0.66
N LEU A 587 -20.03 -2.47 -0.32
CA LEU A 587 -18.85 -3.35 -0.41
C LEU A 587 -19.07 -4.29 -1.59
N LYS A 588 -18.19 -4.23 -2.59
CA LYS A 588 -18.27 -5.04 -3.82
C LYS A 588 -17.15 -6.07 -3.88
N ALA A 589 -17.49 -7.29 -4.24
CA ALA A 589 -16.58 -8.43 -4.32
C ALA A 589 -16.88 -9.26 -5.59
N GLN A 590 -15.88 -9.48 -6.44
CA GLN A 590 -16.02 -10.19 -7.71
C GLN A 590 -15.44 -11.60 -7.66
N PHE A 591 -16.18 -12.59 -8.14
CA PHE A 591 -15.75 -13.99 -8.25
C PHE A 591 -16.42 -14.66 -9.46
N ALA A 592 -15.92 -15.82 -9.89
CA ALA A 592 -16.53 -16.57 -10.98
C ALA A 592 -17.79 -17.30 -10.51
N ALA A 593 -18.89 -17.19 -11.27
CA ALA A 593 -20.10 -17.96 -11.05
C ALA A 593 -19.85 -19.46 -11.32
N PRO A 594 -20.61 -20.37 -10.68
CA PRO A 594 -20.58 -21.79 -11.01
C PRO A 594 -20.80 -22.08 -12.50
N SER A 595 -20.23 -23.18 -12.99
CA SER A 595 -20.32 -23.59 -14.40
C SER A 595 -21.63 -24.28 -14.79
N GLN A 596 -22.56 -24.45 -13.85
CA GLN A 596 -23.88 -25.03 -14.08
C GLN A 596 -24.96 -24.02 -13.64
N ALA A 597 -26.09 -24.04 -14.34
CA ALA A 597 -27.28 -23.30 -13.93
C ALA A 597 -27.89 -23.93 -12.67
N GLY A 598 -28.49 -23.12 -11.80
CA GLY A 598 -29.10 -23.57 -10.56
C GLY A 598 -29.12 -22.52 -9.44
N HIS A 599 -29.75 -22.89 -8.33
CA HIS A 599 -29.82 -22.06 -7.12
C HIS A 599 -28.76 -22.51 -6.11
N TYR A 600 -27.77 -21.66 -5.87
CA TYR A 600 -26.67 -21.90 -4.93
C TYR A 600 -26.89 -21.09 -3.66
N THR A 601 -27.31 -21.75 -2.58
CA THR A 601 -27.48 -21.14 -1.26
C THR A 601 -26.14 -21.10 -0.53
N PHE A 602 -25.65 -19.90 -0.24
CA PHE A 602 -24.45 -19.67 0.55
C PHE A 602 -24.79 -19.00 1.88
N VAL A 603 -23.95 -19.22 2.87
CA VAL A 603 -23.90 -18.37 4.07
C VAL A 603 -22.81 -17.34 3.86
N MET A 604 -23.21 -16.07 3.81
CA MET A 604 -22.31 -14.93 3.84
C MET A 604 -21.92 -14.62 5.28
N HIS A 605 -20.62 -14.46 5.51
CA HIS A 605 -20.07 -13.94 6.76
C HIS A 605 -19.44 -12.58 6.49
N VAL A 606 -19.78 -11.60 7.32
CA VAL A 606 -19.14 -10.28 7.36
C VAL A 606 -18.52 -10.15 8.75
N VAL A 607 -17.21 -10.33 8.83
CA VAL A 607 -16.47 -10.47 10.09
C VAL A 607 -15.56 -9.25 10.30
N CYS A 608 -15.66 -8.61 11.48
CA CYS A 608 -14.74 -7.54 11.87
C CYS A 608 -13.55 -8.12 12.63
N ASP A 609 -12.31 -7.77 12.26
CA ASP A 609 -11.13 -8.34 12.93
C ASP A 609 -10.84 -7.79 14.34
N SER A 610 -11.53 -6.71 14.72
CA SER A 610 -11.17 -5.85 15.86
C SER A 610 -12.18 -5.82 17.01
N TYR A 611 -13.42 -6.26 16.79
CA TYR A 611 -14.51 -6.16 17.76
C TYR A 611 -15.31 -7.46 17.83
N VAL A 612 -15.46 -8.00 19.04
CA VAL A 612 -16.21 -9.22 19.30
C VAL A 612 -17.71 -8.94 19.23
N GLY A 613 -18.46 -9.79 18.51
CA GLY A 613 -19.92 -9.68 18.40
C GLY A 613 -20.41 -8.58 17.44
N PHE A 614 -19.55 -8.09 16.55
CA PHE A 614 -19.91 -7.15 15.48
C PHE A 614 -20.15 -7.86 14.13
N ASP A 615 -20.01 -9.18 14.10
CA ASP A 615 -20.07 -10.00 12.90
C ASP A 615 -21.52 -10.22 12.46
N THR A 616 -21.74 -10.24 11.14
CA THR A 616 -23.04 -10.55 10.53
C THR A 616 -22.97 -11.85 9.76
N LYS A 617 -23.93 -12.75 10.00
CA LYS A 617 -24.12 -14.01 9.29
C LYS A 617 -25.49 -13.97 8.61
N MET A 618 -25.54 -14.17 7.30
CA MET A 618 -26.79 -14.12 6.51
C MET A 618 -26.77 -15.18 5.42
N GLU A 619 -27.91 -15.82 5.15
CA GLU A 619 -28.07 -16.70 4.00
C GLU A 619 -28.35 -15.86 2.74
N VAL A 620 -27.65 -16.17 1.65
CA VAL A 620 -27.76 -15.48 0.36
C VAL A 620 -27.82 -16.52 -0.76
N THR A 621 -28.76 -16.35 -1.70
CA THR A 621 -28.94 -17.28 -2.81
C THR A 621 -28.42 -16.67 -4.09
N LEU A 622 -27.41 -17.30 -4.68
CA LEU A 622 -26.97 -17.02 -6.04
C LEU A 622 -27.86 -17.83 -7.00
N VAL A 623 -28.54 -17.14 -7.91
CA VAL A 623 -29.36 -17.78 -8.96
C VAL A 623 -28.58 -17.68 -10.26
N VAL A 624 -28.17 -18.83 -10.79
CA VAL A 624 -27.52 -18.93 -12.11
C VAL A 624 -28.56 -19.46 -13.09
N GLU A 625 -28.92 -18.65 -14.09
CA GLU A 625 -29.89 -19.01 -15.12
C GLU A 625 -29.20 -19.69 -16.32
N GLU A 626 -29.94 -20.47 -17.09
CA GLU A 626 -29.40 -21.03 -18.34
C GLU A 626 -29.17 -19.93 -19.38
N ALA A 627 -28.03 -19.96 -20.07
CA ALA A 627 -27.67 -18.96 -21.09
C ALA A 627 -28.71 -18.86 -22.23
N SER A 628 -29.34 -19.99 -22.58
CA SER A 628 -30.46 -20.08 -23.54
C SER A 628 -31.69 -19.28 -23.09
N LYS A 629 -32.06 -19.41 -21.80
CA LYS A 629 -33.20 -18.72 -21.20
C LYS A 629 -32.92 -17.23 -21.00
N ALA A 630 -31.70 -16.88 -20.58
CA ALA A 630 -31.26 -15.49 -20.49
C ALA A 630 -31.31 -14.79 -21.87
N ALA A 631 -30.79 -15.43 -22.92
CA ALA A 631 -30.84 -14.90 -24.29
C ALA A 631 -32.28 -14.74 -24.83
N ALA A 632 -33.18 -15.68 -24.52
CA ALA A 632 -34.58 -15.59 -24.93
C ALA A 632 -35.31 -14.42 -24.27
N MET A 633 -35.07 -14.17 -22.96
CA MET A 633 -35.71 -13.07 -22.24
C MET A 633 -35.15 -11.70 -22.64
N VAL A 634 -33.84 -11.60 -22.94
CA VAL A 634 -33.26 -10.38 -23.54
C VAL A 634 -33.86 -10.10 -24.92
N ALA A 635 -34.07 -11.12 -25.74
CA ALA A 635 -34.71 -10.96 -27.05
C ALA A 635 -36.21 -10.57 -26.97
N GLU A 636 -36.93 -10.96 -25.91
CA GLU A 636 -38.29 -10.45 -25.66
C GLU A 636 -38.29 -8.98 -25.21
N ASP A 637 -37.33 -8.57 -24.38
CA ASP A 637 -37.18 -7.17 -23.93
C ASP A 637 -36.73 -6.24 -25.08
N ASP A 638 -35.78 -6.66 -25.93
CA ASP A 638 -35.31 -5.88 -27.10
C ASP A 638 -36.36 -5.78 -28.23
N ILE A 639 -37.38 -6.64 -28.22
CA ILE A 639 -38.56 -6.59 -29.10
C ILE A 639 -39.74 -5.87 -28.40
N SER A 640 -39.46 -5.02 -27.40
CA SER A 640 -40.39 -3.96 -27.02
C SER A 640 -40.42 -2.86 -28.11
N GLU A 641 -41.15 -3.15 -29.20
CA GLU A 641 -41.56 -2.12 -30.16
C GLU A 641 -42.18 -0.94 -29.39
N PRO A 642 -41.84 0.32 -29.71
CA PRO A 642 -42.27 1.46 -28.90
C PRO A 642 -43.80 1.53 -28.89
N ASP A 643 -44.39 1.44 -27.70
CA ASP A 643 -45.84 1.37 -27.47
C ASP A 643 -46.62 2.22 -28.48
N GLU A 644 -47.63 1.64 -29.14
CA GLU A 644 -48.42 2.34 -30.16
C GLU A 644 -49.12 3.61 -29.63
N ASP A 645 -49.32 3.69 -28.31
CA ASP A 645 -49.85 4.86 -27.58
C ASP A 645 -48.80 5.94 -27.25
N SER A 646 -47.51 5.69 -27.52
CA SER A 646 -46.46 6.70 -27.40
C SER A 646 -46.49 7.68 -28.58
N ILE A 647 -46.11 8.94 -28.35
CA ILE A 647 -45.99 9.95 -29.42
C ILE A 647 -45.03 9.51 -30.52
N ALA A 648 -44.02 8.69 -30.18
CA ALA A 648 -43.10 8.10 -31.16
C ALA A 648 -43.77 7.06 -32.06
N GLY A 649 -44.55 6.13 -31.48
CA GLY A 649 -45.32 5.12 -32.23
C GLY A 649 -46.33 5.77 -33.18
N GLN A 650 -47.08 6.77 -32.70
CA GLN A 650 -48.04 7.52 -33.53
C GLN A 650 -47.36 8.28 -34.69
N MET A 651 -46.19 8.86 -34.46
CA MET A 651 -45.39 9.53 -35.50
C MET A 651 -44.83 8.56 -36.55
N GLN A 652 -44.58 7.30 -36.18
CA GLN A 652 -44.12 6.26 -37.11
C GLN A 652 -45.28 5.72 -37.96
N ALA A 653 -46.43 5.46 -37.35
CA ALA A 653 -47.66 5.06 -38.06
C ALA A 653 -48.17 6.14 -39.04
N LEU A 654 -47.98 7.43 -38.72
CA LEU A 654 -48.29 8.55 -39.62
C LEU A 654 -47.32 8.68 -40.82
N LYS A 655 -46.18 7.98 -40.82
CA LYS A 655 -45.10 8.16 -41.81
C LYS A 655 -44.97 7.01 -42.82
N GLY A 656 -45.59 5.86 -42.57
CA GLY A 656 -45.61 4.71 -43.48
C GLY A 656 -46.90 3.91 -43.36
N GLY A 657 -47.72 3.90 -44.41
CA GLY A 657 -49.04 3.27 -44.38
C GLY A 657 -49.04 1.75 -44.58
N SER A 658 -50.05 1.11 -43.99
CA SER A 658 -50.49 -0.29 -44.12
C SER A 658 -49.70 -1.38 -43.36
N VAL A 659 -50.39 -1.95 -42.37
CA VAL A 659 -50.09 -3.27 -41.77
C VAL A 659 -51.16 -4.27 -42.25
N PRO A 660 -50.79 -5.43 -42.82
CA PRO A 660 -51.71 -6.55 -43.00
C PRO A 660 -51.75 -7.44 -41.74
N GLY A 661 -52.93 -7.62 -41.16
CA GLY A 661 -53.12 -8.40 -39.94
C GLY A 661 -53.03 -9.93 -40.11
N ALA A 662 -52.76 -10.58 -38.98
CA ALA A 662 -52.59 -12.01 -38.76
C ALA A 662 -53.61 -12.99 -39.42
N THR A 663 -53.17 -14.19 -39.83
CA THR A 663 -53.28 -15.43 -39.00
C THR A 663 -52.88 -16.77 -39.68
N LYS A 664 -52.18 -17.63 -38.92
CA LYS A 664 -52.20 -19.14 -38.95
C LYS A 664 -51.60 -19.88 -40.19
N PRO A 665 -51.38 -21.22 -40.12
CA PRO A 665 -50.66 -22.01 -39.10
C PRO A 665 -49.64 -23.02 -39.72
N ARG A 666 -48.90 -23.78 -38.88
CA ARG A 666 -47.92 -24.84 -39.24
C ARG A 666 -48.40 -25.86 -40.32
N ARG A 667 -47.48 -26.30 -41.20
CA ARG A 667 -47.55 -27.64 -41.86
C ARG A 667 -46.16 -28.24 -42.19
N LYS A 668 -46.14 -29.58 -42.33
CA LYS A 668 -45.07 -30.55 -42.69
C LYS A 668 -45.28 -31.08 -44.14
N VAL A 669 -44.31 -31.64 -44.90
CA VAL A 669 -42.86 -31.93 -44.71
C VAL A 669 -42.20 -32.37 -46.05
N GLU A 670 -40.86 -32.44 -46.06
CA GLU A 670 -39.97 -33.24 -46.94
C GLU A 670 -39.73 -32.83 -48.43
N GLU A 671 -38.55 -33.29 -48.86
CA GLU A 671 -37.89 -33.50 -50.17
C GLU A 671 -38.82 -33.59 -51.42
N ASP A 672 -38.43 -33.22 -52.64
CA ASP A 672 -37.32 -33.81 -53.41
C ASP A 672 -36.81 -32.92 -54.60
N SER A 673 -36.24 -33.50 -55.66
CA SER A 673 -35.13 -32.98 -56.49
C SER A 673 -35.40 -32.35 -57.89
N ASP A 674 -34.29 -31.83 -58.47
CA ASP A 674 -33.83 -31.84 -59.89
C ASP A 674 -34.04 -30.70 -60.93
N GLU A 675 -32.89 -30.32 -61.54
CA GLU A 675 -32.60 -29.95 -62.95
C GLU A 675 -33.16 -28.64 -63.58
N GLU A 676 -32.46 -27.90 -64.48
CA GLU A 676 -31.13 -28.04 -65.13
C GLU A 676 -30.58 -26.69 -65.72
N SER A 677 -29.38 -26.71 -66.34
CA SER A 677 -28.75 -25.71 -67.25
C SER A 677 -28.06 -24.46 -66.65
N GLY A 678 -26.82 -24.06 -67.03
CA GLY A 678 -25.80 -24.69 -67.89
C GLY A 678 -24.70 -23.70 -68.38
N THR A 679 -23.51 -24.23 -68.76
CA THR A 679 -22.34 -23.58 -69.43
C THR A 679 -21.47 -22.58 -68.63
N ASP A 680 -20.14 -22.48 -68.83
CA ASP A 680 -19.09 -23.48 -69.10
C ASP A 680 -17.66 -22.86 -68.97
N ASP A 681 -16.63 -23.72 -69.01
CA ASP A 681 -15.21 -23.51 -69.38
C ASP A 681 -14.12 -22.95 -68.41
N ASP A 682 -13.12 -23.82 -68.22
CA ASP A 682 -11.65 -23.63 -68.13
C ASP A 682 -10.95 -23.12 -66.84
N VAL A 683 -10.21 -23.94 -66.05
CA VAL A 683 -8.89 -24.64 -66.27
C VAL A 683 -7.72 -23.76 -65.73
N GLU A 684 -6.69 -24.20 -64.97
CA GLU A 684 -6.03 -25.52 -64.76
C GLU A 684 -5.43 -25.70 -63.34
N ASP A 685 -4.83 -26.87 -63.07
CA ASP A 685 -4.07 -27.26 -61.86
C ASP A 685 -2.84 -26.40 -61.52
N ASP A 686 -2.42 -26.39 -60.25
CA ASP A 686 -1.04 -26.84 -59.92
C ASP A 686 -0.90 -27.33 -58.47
N THR A 687 -0.26 -28.49 -58.29
CA THR A 687 0.09 -29.07 -56.98
C THR A 687 1.60 -29.11 -56.82
N SER A 688 2.13 -28.63 -55.70
CA SER A 688 3.50 -29.01 -55.29
C SER A 688 3.62 -29.22 -53.79
N GLU A 689 3.89 -30.47 -53.40
CA GLU A 689 4.53 -30.77 -52.14
C GLU A 689 5.99 -30.30 -52.20
N THR A 690 6.53 -29.77 -51.11
CA THR A 690 7.93 -30.08 -50.74
C THR A 690 8.16 -29.94 -49.25
N ASN A 691 8.95 -30.85 -48.72
CA ASN A 691 9.17 -31.09 -47.30
C ASN A 691 10.69 -31.10 -47.03
N THR A 692 11.18 -30.43 -45.98
CA THR A 692 12.55 -30.59 -45.46
C THR A 692 12.66 -30.16 -43.99
N ASP A 693 12.84 -31.15 -43.10
CA ASP A 693 13.44 -30.97 -41.77
C ASP A 693 14.97 -30.74 -41.86
N THR A 694 15.55 -30.07 -40.86
CA THR A 694 16.91 -30.24 -40.28
C THR A 694 17.20 -29.07 -39.30
N GLU A 695 17.86 -29.22 -38.15
CA GLU A 695 18.14 -30.35 -37.26
C GLU A 695 18.62 -29.78 -35.89
N ASP A 696 18.57 -30.56 -34.80
CA ASP A 696 19.22 -30.23 -33.52
C ASP A 696 20.72 -30.60 -33.53
N GLU A 697 21.60 -29.83 -32.88
CA GLU A 697 22.81 -30.39 -32.25
C GLU A 697 23.29 -29.60 -31.00
N SER A 698 23.75 -30.37 -30.00
CA SER A 698 24.57 -30.04 -28.79
C SER A 698 23.94 -29.30 -27.60
#